data_AF-A0A177WP87-F1
#
_entry.id   AF-A0A177WP87-F1
#
_cell.length_a   1.000
_cell.length_b   1.000
_cell.length_c   1.000
_cell.angle_alpha   90.00
_cell.angle_beta   90.00
_cell.angle_gamma   90.00
#
_symmetry.space_group_name_H-M   'P 1'
#
loop_
_entity.id
_entity.type
_entity.pdbx_description
1 polymer ?
#
loop_
_entity_poly.entity_id
_entity_poly.type
_entity_poly.pdbx_seq_one_letter_code
_entity_poly.pdbx_strand_id
1 'polypeptide(L)'
;MVGFSLSLLWMGLLASITAATQTEYSHMDTSVKRAHNASLLWGTYRPNLYFGARSRTPETVLAGLMWFGISNLASKPWDNIRHSCEQDAGLAGYAWNKHSGRNFGDQTIIDKTNNVSIRTQFLKSADGTDWTVRISGTPLPDSTTADISLPWHYVNDHTPLLVFGLVFHQDPACKNAAPPISSTAAAMNLPDLRDPVLIKLALPEDQVWNIKDHVRNLLIQNAQTLISTYSKTQQSNIPLQNLLHLGKNSPLDAPGNIALYQQTFRSPFSIDIAFLSNPDTSHKSPISREDIDSSVGSKLSHSLINAESQFDVRFENTFHLAERGFSESEIGFGKMLLSNMIGGMGYFHGTSMVDRAWMGLNGKELIDYLPDEDLDDGEEDDYFEGSVSQAPRPNPKLEGPTSLFTDVPSRPFFPRGFFWDSGFHQHLIGVWDNDLSLDVIQSWASLIDEDGWVAREQILGDEPRSKVPEEFQIQYPHFANPPTLITALMRYMNRLKTGRNSMESGDSFMFGGVELDNPLFLANYHITSKHAATTYLGTIYPSFKRQYQWFRRMQWGQITEWGRSSTSQEAYRWRGRKGIHTLTSGLDDYPRSTEPHAGELHVDLLCWMALYSKTLGAISQELGMDEDAALFDKQHKDMLLSLEELHWDESSQTYTDLSVNAQGQSYHVVHKGYISLFPMMLGLLEHDSQHLGAILDLVESERDIWTPYGIASLSKSDPYFGTGENYWRGPIWINMNYLTLQSLFKNYMNKPGPYQQQAQRIYKNLRANVIKNVHEEYVKTGYVWEQYGATHGEGKRSHPFTGWTALKFTVTGNKDNKSGLIGSDLKAKYVDKPRGLSFTETWTTTNVLGAELELENSLAKGLKLSLVGSLLPDKGTKHAKAGVEYKQDYVFTRTSLDLFKGPTILADAVVGNNGFFAGGEVAYDVSDAKVNKYCASLGYIAPLYSVSLLAANKLSLFTASYHHRVNNEVEAAAKATWNKATDSSVAIEVGTKYALDRDAFLKAKVDNTGRLGLGYTQVLRPGIKLALGGLFDTTRLQADVHKVGFSLTFEA
;
A
#
# COMPACT_ATOMS: atom_id res chain seq x y z
N MET A 1 35.35 -5.64 -51.18
CA MET A 1 34.15 -6.49 -51.02
C MET A 1 34.08 -7.22 -49.69
N VAL A 2 35.18 -7.75 -49.14
CA VAL A 2 35.17 -8.55 -47.88
C VAL A 2 34.75 -7.77 -46.61
N GLY A 3 35.07 -6.47 -46.50
CA GLY A 3 34.68 -5.64 -45.35
C GLY A 3 33.19 -5.25 -45.28
N PHE A 4 32.50 -5.18 -46.43
CA PHE A 4 31.07 -4.88 -46.48
C PHE A 4 30.23 -6.10 -46.08
N SER A 5 30.69 -7.30 -46.44
CA SER A 5 30.05 -8.57 -46.09
C SER A 5 30.13 -8.90 -44.58
N LEU A 6 31.26 -8.60 -43.91
CA LEU A 6 31.38 -8.79 -42.46
C LEU A 6 30.48 -7.83 -41.67
N SER A 7 30.32 -6.60 -42.13
CA SER A 7 29.46 -5.59 -41.48
C SER A 7 27.98 -6.00 -41.52
N LEU A 8 27.53 -6.54 -42.66
CA LEU A 8 26.18 -7.08 -42.82
C LEU A 8 25.94 -8.36 -41.99
N LEU A 9 26.95 -9.23 -41.85
CA LEU A 9 26.89 -10.40 -40.98
C LEU A 9 26.80 -10.02 -39.49
N TRP A 10 27.56 -9.01 -39.04
CA TRP A 10 27.48 -8.50 -37.68
C TRP A 10 26.15 -7.79 -37.38
N MET A 11 25.62 -6.99 -38.31
CA MET A 11 24.29 -6.40 -38.19
C MET A 11 23.19 -7.47 -38.20
N GLY A 12 23.30 -8.51 -39.01
CA GLY A 12 22.37 -9.63 -39.03
C GLY A 12 22.42 -10.47 -37.74
N LEU A 13 23.60 -10.68 -37.16
CA LEU A 13 23.76 -11.39 -35.89
C LEU A 13 23.20 -10.57 -34.72
N LEU A 14 23.50 -9.27 -34.67
CA LEU A 14 22.92 -8.34 -33.69
C LEU A 14 21.40 -8.29 -33.83
N ALA A 15 20.85 -8.12 -35.03
CA ALA A 15 19.41 -8.14 -35.25
C ALA A 15 18.76 -9.47 -34.84
N SER A 16 19.43 -10.60 -35.07
CA SER A 16 18.93 -11.93 -34.67
C SER A 16 18.97 -12.13 -33.15
N ILE A 17 20.02 -11.63 -32.46
CA ILE A 17 20.12 -11.66 -31.00
C ILE A 17 19.07 -10.72 -30.37
N THR A 18 18.86 -9.52 -30.93
CA THR A 18 17.82 -8.59 -30.47
C THR A 18 16.42 -9.15 -30.72
N ALA A 19 16.19 -9.82 -31.85
CA ALA A 19 14.91 -10.47 -32.15
C ALA A 19 14.66 -11.69 -31.24
N ALA A 20 15.68 -12.52 -30.99
CA ALA A 20 15.59 -13.65 -30.08
C ALA A 20 15.31 -13.21 -28.64
N THR A 21 16.02 -12.19 -28.15
CA THR A 21 15.79 -11.61 -26.82
C THR A 21 14.41 -10.95 -26.70
N GLN A 22 13.95 -10.19 -27.70
CA GLN A 22 12.57 -9.67 -27.75
C GLN A 22 11.53 -10.79 -27.72
N THR A 23 11.77 -11.88 -28.44
CA THR A 23 10.87 -13.04 -28.49
C THR A 23 10.79 -13.72 -27.11
N GLU A 24 11.93 -13.93 -26.44
CA GLU A 24 11.97 -14.47 -25.08
C GLU A 24 11.26 -13.59 -24.05
N TYR A 25 11.49 -12.27 -24.06
CA TYR A 25 10.77 -11.33 -23.19
C TYR A 25 9.26 -11.37 -23.45
N SER A 26 8.83 -11.44 -24.71
CA SER A 26 7.41 -11.50 -25.07
C SER A 26 6.71 -12.77 -24.58
N HIS A 27 7.39 -13.92 -24.62
CA HIS A 27 6.86 -15.18 -24.10
C HIS A 27 6.74 -15.19 -22.57
N MET A 28 7.74 -14.64 -21.87
CA MET A 28 7.72 -14.50 -20.42
C MET A 28 6.61 -13.55 -19.98
N ASP A 29 6.51 -12.35 -20.57
CA ASP A 29 5.43 -11.39 -20.29
C ASP A 29 4.05 -12.00 -20.50
N THR A 30 3.87 -12.79 -21.57
CA THR A 30 2.60 -13.47 -21.84
C THR A 30 2.25 -14.48 -20.75
N SER A 31 3.24 -15.23 -20.27
CA SER A 31 3.05 -16.25 -19.22
C SER A 31 2.75 -15.62 -17.86
N VAL A 32 3.49 -14.56 -17.50
CA VAL A 32 3.24 -13.79 -16.27
C VAL A 32 1.89 -13.10 -16.32
N LYS A 33 1.53 -12.47 -17.44
CA LYS A 33 0.21 -11.86 -17.63
C LYS A 33 -0.92 -12.87 -17.47
N ARG A 34 -0.77 -14.09 -18.00
CA ARG A 34 -1.75 -15.17 -17.82
C ARG A 34 -1.89 -15.57 -16.35
N ALA A 35 -0.78 -15.77 -15.65
CA ALA A 35 -0.77 -16.12 -14.23
C ALA A 35 -1.34 -15.00 -13.35
N HIS A 36 -0.98 -13.75 -13.61
CA HIS A 36 -1.53 -12.56 -12.96
C HIS A 36 -3.05 -12.48 -13.14
N ASN A 37 -3.53 -12.61 -14.39
CA ASN A 37 -4.96 -12.62 -14.69
C ASN A 37 -5.70 -13.77 -14.00
N ALA A 38 -5.14 -14.98 -14.00
CA ALA A 38 -5.71 -16.13 -13.32
C ALA A 38 -5.79 -15.91 -11.79
N SER A 39 -4.72 -15.37 -11.21
CA SER A 39 -4.66 -15.02 -9.77
C SER A 39 -5.65 -13.93 -9.36
N LEU A 40 -6.18 -13.14 -10.30
CA LEU A 40 -7.18 -12.11 -10.04
C LEU A 40 -8.55 -12.43 -10.65
N LEU A 41 -8.70 -13.55 -11.36
CA LEU A 41 -9.92 -13.89 -12.10
C LEU A 41 -11.12 -13.88 -11.16
N TRP A 42 -11.08 -14.70 -10.11
CA TRP A 42 -12.08 -14.74 -9.05
C TRP A 42 -11.70 -13.88 -7.85
N GLY A 43 -12.70 -13.26 -7.23
CA GLY A 43 -12.51 -12.54 -5.98
C GLY A 43 -13.84 -12.10 -5.39
N THR A 44 -13.77 -11.43 -4.24
CA THR A 44 -14.95 -10.89 -3.53
C THR A 44 -15.44 -9.58 -4.17
N TYR A 45 -15.54 -9.56 -5.51
CA TYR A 45 -15.71 -8.36 -6.32
C TYR A 45 -17.15 -7.82 -6.38
N ARG A 46 -17.93 -8.04 -5.32
CA ARG A 46 -19.28 -7.50 -5.12
C ARG A 46 -19.33 -6.73 -3.79
N PRO A 47 -18.66 -5.57 -3.71
CA PRO A 47 -18.39 -4.91 -2.44
C PRO A 47 -19.65 -4.40 -1.72
N ASN A 48 -20.75 -4.21 -2.45
CA ASN A 48 -22.07 -3.89 -1.89
C ASN A 48 -22.67 -5.02 -1.04
N LEU A 49 -22.20 -6.27 -1.17
CA LEU A 49 -22.68 -7.40 -0.37
C LEU A 49 -21.78 -7.65 0.83
N TYR A 50 -22.33 -8.17 1.94
CA TYR A 50 -21.52 -8.60 3.09
C TYR A 50 -20.50 -9.67 2.69
N PHE A 51 -20.94 -10.65 1.91
CA PHE A 51 -20.07 -11.55 1.17
C PHE A 51 -20.68 -11.80 -0.20
N GLY A 52 -19.90 -11.54 -1.25
CA GLY A 52 -20.27 -11.86 -2.62
C GLY A 52 -19.03 -12.07 -3.47
N ALA A 53 -19.08 -13.05 -4.36
CA ALA A 53 -17.97 -13.40 -5.25
C ALA A 53 -18.43 -13.39 -6.71
N ARG A 54 -17.53 -12.97 -7.59
CA ARG A 54 -17.70 -13.01 -9.06
C ARG A 54 -16.34 -13.07 -9.73
N SER A 55 -16.31 -13.44 -11.02
CA SER A 55 -15.10 -13.26 -11.82
C SER A 55 -15.01 -11.85 -12.43
N ARG A 56 -13.79 -11.43 -12.79
CA ARG A 56 -13.49 -10.18 -13.53
C ARG A 56 -13.84 -10.30 -15.02
N THR A 57 -15.02 -10.81 -15.32
CA THR A 57 -15.55 -10.95 -16.68
C THR A 57 -16.96 -10.37 -16.74
N PRO A 58 -17.37 -9.77 -17.88
CA PRO A 58 -18.73 -9.26 -18.06
C PRO A 58 -19.77 -10.33 -17.79
N GLU A 59 -19.66 -11.43 -18.53
CA GLU A 59 -20.43 -12.65 -18.33
C GLU A 59 -19.77 -13.45 -17.21
N THR A 60 -20.48 -13.63 -16.11
CA THR A 60 -19.94 -14.32 -14.95
C THR A 60 -21.03 -14.98 -14.14
N VAL A 61 -20.57 -15.73 -13.17
CA VAL A 61 -21.36 -16.27 -12.10
C VAL A 61 -21.31 -15.33 -10.92
N LEU A 62 -22.47 -15.02 -10.36
CA LEU A 62 -22.62 -14.21 -9.16
C LEU A 62 -22.98 -15.11 -7.98
N ALA A 63 -22.15 -15.10 -6.95
CA ALA A 63 -22.43 -15.77 -5.68
C ALA A 63 -22.67 -14.74 -4.58
N GLY A 64 -23.53 -15.07 -3.62
CA GLY A 64 -23.72 -14.23 -2.44
C GLY A 64 -24.37 -14.92 -1.25
N LEU A 65 -23.99 -14.43 -0.07
CA LEU A 65 -24.48 -14.90 1.21
C LEU A 65 -25.66 -14.04 1.69
N MET A 66 -26.69 -14.70 2.21
CA MET A 66 -27.72 -14.08 3.03
C MET A 66 -27.85 -14.79 4.37
N TRP A 67 -28.37 -14.09 5.37
CA TRP A 67 -28.75 -14.73 6.64
C TRP A 67 -29.86 -13.99 7.37
N PHE A 68 -30.57 -14.70 8.24
CA PHE A 68 -31.52 -14.12 9.19
C PHE A 68 -31.73 -15.08 10.38
N GLY A 69 -32.11 -14.52 11.53
CA GLY A 69 -32.46 -15.29 12.72
C GLY A 69 -33.87 -15.87 12.64
N ILE A 70 -34.07 -17.07 13.19
CA ILE A 70 -35.38 -17.75 13.18
C ILE A 70 -36.06 -17.82 14.55
N SER A 71 -35.38 -17.38 15.61
CA SER A 71 -35.85 -17.50 16.99
C SER A 71 -36.78 -16.38 17.47
N ASN A 72 -36.80 -15.21 16.82
CA ASN A 72 -37.58 -14.05 17.27
C ASN A 72 -38.44 -13.43 16.15
N LEU A 73 -39.67 -13.92 15.98
CA LEU A 73 -40.61 -13.41 14.97
C LEU A 73 -41.14 -11.99 15.22
N ALA A 74 -41.10 -11.47 16.45
CA ALA A 74 -41.56 -10.11 16.76
C ALA A 74 -40.74 -9.05 15.99
N SER A 75 -39.55 -9.41 15.54
CA SER A 75 -38.66 -8.61 14.71
C SER A 75 -39.04 -8.53 13.22
N LYS A 76 -40.09 -9.24 12.76
CA LYS A 76 -40.38 -9.45 11.32
C LYS A 76 -39.16 -9.98 10.54
N PRO A 77 -38.74 -11.24 10.76
CA PRO A 77 -37.49 -11.77 10.19
C PRO A 77 -37.40 -11.72 8.66
N TRP A 78 -38.54 -11.72 7.96
CA TRP A 78 -38.62 -11.48 6.51
C TRP A 78 -38.07 -10.12 6.07
N ASP A 79 -38.17 -9.11 6.93
CA ASP A 79 -37.71 -7.75 6.68
C ASP A 79 -36.23 -7.58 7.10
N ASN A 80 -35.70 -8.51 7.91
CA ASN A 80 -34.35 -8.49 8.47
C ASN A 80 -33.37 -9.47 7.79
N ILE A 81 -33.63 -9.86 6.54
CA ILE A 81 -32.67 -10.64 5.75
C ILE A 81 -31.43 -9.77 5.48
N ARG A 82 -30.28 -10.22 5.97
CA ARG A 82 -28.99 -9.59 5.69
C ARG A 82 -28.48 -10.06 4.33
N HIS A 83 -28.00 -9.13 3.50
CA HIS A 83 -27.45 -9.44 2.17
C HIS A 83 -26.50 -8.34 1.70
N SER A 84 -27.05 -7.16 1.40
CA SER A 84 -26.30 -5.93 1.12
C SER A 84 -25.80 -5.28 2.40
N CYS A 85 -24.64 -4.63 2.32
CA CYS A 85 -24.11 -3.77 3.38
C CYS A 85 -25.00 -2.54 3.52
N GLU A 86 -25.52 -2.28 4.72
CA GLU A 86 -26.28 -1.06 5.03
C GLU A 86 -25.73 -0.44 6.34
N GLN A 87 -25.73 0.89 6.44
CA GLN A 87 -25.18 1.62 7.61
C GLN A 87 -25.93 1.33 8.91
N ASP A 88 -27.27 1.32 8.87
CA ASP A 88 -28.11 1.17 10.06
C ASP A 88 -28.77 -0.22 10.16
N ALA A 89 -28.09 -1.27 9.71
CA ALA A 89 -28.63 -2.62 9.73
C ALA A 89 -28.78 -3.24 11.15
N GLY A 90 -28.34 -2.59 12.22
CA GLY A 90 -28.32 -3.21 13.56
C GLY A 90 -27.25 -4.30 13.73
N LEU A 91 -26.19 -4.24 12.91
CA LEU A 91 -24.93 -4.93 13.15
C LEU A 91 -24.07 -4.12 14.12
N ALA A 92 -23.27 -4.79 14.94
CA ALA A 92 -22.30 -4.13 15.80
C ALA A 92 -20.99 -3.79 15.10
N GLY A 93 -20.72 -4.44 13.97
CA GLY A 93 -19.46 -4.33 13.25
C GLY A 93 -19.37 -5.39 12.15
N TYR A 94 -18.75 -5.04 11.04
CA TYR A 94 -18.28 -6.02 10.06
C TYR A 94 -17.01 -5.50 9.41
N ALA A 95 -16.03 -6.38 9.25
CA ALA A 95 -14.74 -6.01 8.67
C ALA A 95 -14.03 -7.22 8.09
N TRP A 96 -13.35 -7.00 6.97
CA TRP A 96 -12.24 -7.86 6.58
C TRP A 96 -11.08 -7.62 7.55
N ASN A 97 -10.74 -8.63 8.34
CA ASN A 97 -9.60 -8.57 9.27
C ASN A 97 -8.28 -8.80 8.52
N LYS A 98 -8.33 -9.69 7.52
CA LYS A 98 -7.20 -10.06 6.65
C LYS A 98 -7.73 -10.29 5.24
N HIS A 99 -7.14 -9.65 4.23
CA HIS A 99 -7.52 -9.88 2.84
C HIS A 99 -6.32 -9.63 1.93
N SER A 100 -5.85 -10.65 1.22
CA SER A 100 -4.63 -10.54 0.41
C SER A 100 -4.87 -9.88 -0.95
N GLY A 101 -6.12 -9.91 -1.42
CA GLY A 101 -6.52 -9.42 -2.76
C GLY A 101 -6.31 -10.43 -3.87
N ARG A 102 -5.52 -11.48 -3.64
CA ARG A 102 -5.21 -12.50 -4.64
C ARG A 102 -5.71 -13.89 -4.32
N ASN A 103 -5.72 -14.34 -3.08
CA ASN A 103 -5.97 -15.75 -2.78
C ASN A 103 -6.67 -16.03 -1.44
N PHE A 104 -6.76 -15.04 -0.54
CA PHE A 104 -7.24 -15.25 0.82
C PHE A 104 -8.01 -14.05 1.34
N GLY A 105 -9.07 -14.31 2.09
CA GLY A 105 -9.83 -13.32 2.85
C GLY A 105 -10.42 -13.91 4.14
N ASP A 106 -10.44 -13.12 5.21
CA ASP A 106 -11.04 -13.44 6.50
C ASP A 106 -11.81 -12.23 7.01
N GLN A 107 -13.12 -12.40 7.13
CA GLN A 107 -14.03 -11.36 7.59
C GLN A 107 -14.84 -11.86 8.78
N THR A 108 -15.08 -10.94 9.70
CA THR A 108 -15.99 -11.13 10.84
C THR A 108 -17.15 -10.15 10.72
N ILE A 109 -18.36 -10.64 11.03
CA ILE A 109 -19.62 -9.90 10.98
C ILE A 109 -20.34 -10.17 12.31
N ILE A 110 -20.60 -9.11 13.09
CA ILE A 110 -21.20 -9.20 14.41
C ILE A 110 -22.66 -8.73 14.31
N ASP A 111 -23.60 -9.67 14.25
CA ASP A 111 -25.04 -9.39 14.20
C ASP A 111 -25.67 -9.53 15.58
N LYS A 112 -25.71 -8.43 16.33
CA LYS A 112 -26.34 -8.36 17.66
C LYS A 112 -27.83 -8.70 17.60
N THR A 113 -28.51 -8.29 16.53
CA THR A 113 -29.96 -8.52 16.38
C THR A 113 -30.29 -10.01 16.31
N ASN A 114 -29.47 -10.78 15.60
CA ASN A 114 -29.62 -12.23 15.46
C ASN A 114 -28.74 -13.02 16.45
N ASN A 115 -28.07 -12.35 17.39
CA ASN A 115 -27.21 -12.95 18.41
C ASN A 115 -26.10 -13.87 17.85
N VAL A 116 -25.53 -13.51 16.70
CA VAL A 116 -24.51 -14.33 16.03
C VAL A 116 -23.29 -13.52 15.60
N SER A 117 -22.10 -14.10 15.77
CA SER A 117 -20.87 -13.68 15.10
C SER A 117 -20.61 -14.63 13.94
N ILE A 118 -20.73 -14.12 12.71
CA ILE A 118 -20.44 -14.87 11.48
C ILE A 118 -19.00 -14.56 11.04
N ARG A 119 -18.23 -15.62 10.76
CA ARG A 119 -16.91 -15.53 10.13
C ARG A 119 -17.00 -16.11 8.72
N THR A 120 -16.52 -15.36 7.73
CA THR A 120 -16.40 -15.80 6.34
C THR A 120 -14.93 -15.85 5.94
N GLN A 121 -14.42 -17.04 5.64
CA GLN A 121 -13.04 -17.26 5.23
C GLN A 121 -12.99 -17.76 3.78
N PHE A 122 -12.47 -16.93 2.88
CA PHE A 122 -12.36 -17.19 1.45
C PHE A 122 -10.95 -17.62 1.09
N LEU A 123 -10.83 -18.68 0.30
CA LEU A 123 -9.56 -19.19 -0.20
C LEU A 123 -9.70 -19.61 -1.66
N LYS A 124 -8.70 -19.31 -2.48
CA LYS A 124 -8.62 -19.78 -3.87
C LYS A 124 -7.61 -20.90 -4.05
N SER A 125 -7.82 -21.71 -5.09
CA SER A 125 -6.80 -22.63 -5.58
C SER A 125 -5.56 -21.87 -6.08
N ALA A 126 -4.43 -22.56 -6.17
CA ALA A 126 -3.16 -21.96 -6.58
C ALA A 126 -3.20 -21.39 -8.01
N ASP A 127 -3.94 -22.04 -8.91
CA ASP A 127 -4.17 -21.58 -10.28
C ASP A 127 -5.27 -20.50 -10.39
N GLY A 128 -5.98 -20.20 -9.29
CA GLY A 128 -6.96 -19.13 -9.19
C GLY A 128 -8.31 -19.39 -9.87
N THR A 129 -8.54 -20.61 -10.37
CA THR A 129 -9.74 -21.04 -11.09
C THR A 129 -10.88 -21.46 -10.15
N ASP A 130 -10.52 -22.05 -9.01
CA ASP A 130 -11.42 -22.56 -7.99
C ASP A 130 -11.37 -21.70 -6.74
N TRP A 131 -12.43 -21.76 -5.94
CA TRP A 131 -12.45 -21.09 -4.65
C TRP A 131 -13.37 -21.80 -3.66
N THR A 132 -13.07 -21.66 -2.38
CA THR A 132 -13.91 -22.14 -1.29
C THR A 132 -14.10 -21.05 -0.26
N VAL A 133 -15.33 -20.91 0.24
CA VAL A 133 -15.63 -20.10 1.41
C VAL A 133 -16.08 -20.99 2.56
N ARG A 134 -15.45 -20.83 3.72
CA ARG A 134 -15.96 -21.35 4.99
C ARG A 134 -16.79 -20.27 5.67
N ILE A 135 -18.01 -20.61 6.02
CA ILE A 135 -18.92 -19.76 6.79
C ILE A 135 -19.13 -20.46 8.14
N SER A 136 -18.71 -19.78 9.21
CA SER A 136 -18.90 -20.28 10.58
C SER A 136 -19.69 -19.27 11.39
N GLY A 137 -20.53 -19.75 12.30
CA GLY A 137 -21.31 -18.90 13.19
C GLY A 137 -21.18 -19.33 14.64
N THR A 138 -20.88 -18.39 15.52
CA THR A 138 -20.84 -18.60 16.98
C THR A 138 -21.83 -17.67 17.67
N PRO A 139 -22.44 -18.08 18.80
CA PRO A 139 -23.28 -17.16 19.57
C PRO A 139 -22.42 -16.04 20.18
N LEU A 140 -23.02 -14.88 20.43
CA LEU A 140 -22.33 -13.81 21.16
C LEU A 140 -22.12 -14.20 22.64
N PRO A 141 -21.13 -13.61 23.36
CA PRO A 141 -20.64 -14.09 24.67
C PRO A 141 -21.69 -14.30 25.77
N ASP A 142 -22.82 -13.59 25.71
CA ASP A 142 -23.89 -13.66 26.72
C ASP A 142 -25.01 -14.65 26.38
N SER A 143 -24.85 -15.44 25.31
CA SER A 143 -25.84 -16.42 24.87
C SER A 143 -25.22 -17.77 24.55
N THR A 144 -26.00 -18.83 24.78
CA THR A 144 -25.57 -20.21 24.54
C THR A 144 -25.84 -20.68 23.12
N THR A 145 -26.79 -20.08 22.40
CA THR A 145 -27.21 -20.51 21.07
C THR A 145 -27.80 -19.36 20.24
N ALA A 146 -27.64 -19.44 18.92
CA ALA A 146 -28.36 -18.65 17.93
C ALA A 146 -28.83 -19.57 16.81
N ASP A 147 -30.11 -19.50 16.46
CA ASP A 147 -30.67 -20.27 15.35
C ASP A 147 -30.75 -19.36 14.11
N ILE A 148 -29.94 -19.69 13.09
CA ILE A 148 -29.71 -18.88 11.89
C ILE A 148 -30.08 -19.69 10.66
N SER A 149 -30.82 -19.06 9.75
CA SER A 149 -31.01 -19.59 8.41
C SER A 149 -30.06 -18.90 7.43
N LEU A 150 -29.39 -19.69 6.58
CA LEU A 150 -28.40 -19.24 5.61
C LEU A 150 -28.87 -19.55 4.19
N PRO A 151 -29.58 -18.63 3.52
CA PRO A 151 -29.72 -18.65 2.08
C PRO A 151 -28.40 -18.29 1.39
N TRP A 152 -27.99 -19.12 0.45
CA TRP A 152 -26.89 -18.92 -0.47
C TRP A 152 -27.45 -18.88 -1.89
N HIS A 153 -27.10 -17.85 -2.65
CA HIS A 153 -27.51 -17.75 -4.05
C HIS A 153 -26.33 -17.84 -4.99
N TYR A 154 -26.65 -18.37 -6.16
CA TYR A 154 -25.76 -18.50 -7.29
C TYR A 154 -26.53 -18.16 -8.56
N VAL A 155 -26.02 -17.22 -9.34
CA VAL A 155 -26.66 -16.74 -10.56
C VAL A 155 -25.71 -16.93 -11.74
N ASN A 156 -26.23 -17.41 -12.87
CA ASN A 156 -25.53 -17.48 -14.15
C ASN A 156 -26.39 -16.80 -15.23
N ASP A 157 -26.03 -15.56 -15.57
CA ASP A 157 -26.88 -14.65 -16.34
C ASP A 157 -27.12 -15.06 -17.81
N HIS A 158 -26.32 -15.98 -18.38
CA HIS A 158 -26.32 -16.23 -19.84
C HIS A 158 -26.48 -17.69 -20.28
N THR A 159 -26.67 -18.65 -19.36
CA THR A 159 -26.86 -20.06 -19.74
C THR A 159 -27.71 -20.80 -18.71
N PRO A 160 -28.57 -21.76 -19.10
CA PRO A 160 -29.14 -22.71 -18.15
C PRO A 160 -28.01 -23.34 -17.33
N LEU A 161 -28.14 -23.39 -16.00
CA LEU A 161 -27.17 -24.00 -15.07
C LEU A 161 -26.91 -25.47 -15.48
N LEU A 162 -25.92 -25.70 -16.35
CA LEU A 162 -25.65 -27.01 -16.94
C LEU A 162 -24.50 -27.78 -16.28
N VAL A 163 -23.81 -27.22 -15.28
CA VAL A 163 -22.74 -27.94 -14.57
C VAL A 163 -22.70 -27.48 -13.11
N PHE A 164 -23.06 -28.36 -12.17
CA PHE A 164 -22.95 -28.07 -10.74
C PHE A 164 -21.50 -28.27 -10.27
N GLY A 165 -20.74 -27.18 -10.30
CA GLY A 165 -19.41 -26.99 -9.68
C GLY A 165 -19.45 -26.76 -8.16
N LEU A 166 -20.64 -26.68 -7.55
CA LEU A 166 -20.81 -26.27 -6.16
C LEU A 166 -20.87 -27.46 -5.20
N VAL A 167 -20.08 -27.41 -4.15
CA VAL A 167 -20.01 -28.43 -3.11
C VAL A 167 -20.30 -27.80 -1.76
N PHE A 168 -21.33 -28.31 -1.08
CA PHE A 168 -21.69 -27.92 0.27
C PHE A 168 -21.22 -28.99 1.25
N HIS A 169 -20.34 -28.63 2.17
CA HIS A 169 -19.80 -29.54 3.18
C HIS A 169 -20.01 -28.96 4.59
N GLN A 170 -20.85 -29.62 5.38
CA GLN A 170 -21.06 -29.25 6.78
C GLN A 170 -20.11 -30.04 7.69
N ASP A 171 -19.48 -29.35 8.64
CA ASP A 171 -18.63 -29.99 9.64
C ASP A 171 -19.42 -31.05 10.45
N PRO A 172 -18.99 -32.33 10.45
CA PRO A 172 -19.63 -33.38 11.24
C PRO A 172 -19.73 -33.08 12.74
N ALA A 173 -18.77 -32.33 13.30
CA ALA A 173 -18.80 -31.91 14.70
C ALA A 173 -20.02 -31.02 15.02
N CYS A 174 -20.57 -30.35 14.01
CA CYS A 174 -21.74 -29.48 14.12
C CYS A 174 -23.08 -30.21 13.88
N LYS A 175 -23.07 -31.45 13.34
CA LYS A 175 -24.31 -32.18 12.99
C LYS A 175 -25.19 -32.55 14.19
N ASN A 176 -24.60 -32.66 15.39
CA ASN A 176 -25.33 -32.97 16.63
C ASN A 176 -25.91 -31.72 17.32
N ALA A 177 -25.68 -30.51 16.80
CA ALA A 177 -26.09 -29.26 17.43
C ALA A 177 -27.41 -28.68 16.86
N ALA A 178 -28.02 -29.30 15.86
CA ALA A 178 -29.15 -28.69 15.15
C ALA A 178 -30.47 -28.68 15.97
N PRO A 179 -31.38 -27.70 15.78
CA PRO A 179 -32.62 -27.62 16.57
C PRO A 179 -33.46 -28.90 16.39
N PRO A 180 -33.96 -29.54 17.46
CA PRO A 180 -34.81 -30.71 17.32
C PRO A 180 -36.11 -30.33 16.59
N ILE A 181 -36.60 -31.21 15.71
CA ILE A 181 -37.94 -31.09 15.15
C ILE A 181 -38.92 -31.01 16.33
N SER A 182 -39.75 -29.96 16.39
CA SER A 182 -40.77 -29.89 17.44
C SER A 182 -41.74 -31.06 17.27
N SER A 183 -42.25 -31.60 18.38
CA SER A 183 -43.27 -32.67 18.33
C SER A 183 -44.47 -32.27 17.48
N THR A 184 -44.81 -30.98 17.49
CA THR A 184 -45.85 -30.37 16.66
C THR A 184 -45.50 -30.41 15.16
N ALA A 185 -44.26 -30.06 14.78
CA ALA A 185 -43.80 -30.15 13.38
C ALA A 185 -43.78 -31.59 12.87
N ALA A 186 -43.33 -32.53 13.70
CA ALA A 186 -43.32 -33.95 13.37
C ALA A 186 -44.75 -34.50 13.20
N ALA A 187 -45.68 -34.14 14.10
CA ALA A 187 -47.08 -34.53 14.01
C ALA A 187 -47.79 -33.95 12.77
N MET A 188 -47.32 -32.82 12.26
CA MET A 188 -47.82 -32.17 11.05
C MET A 188 -47.06 -32.58 9.77
N ASN A 189 -46.08 -33.49 9.83
CA ASN A 189 -45.20 -33.84 8.69
C ASN A 189 -44.55 -32.60 8.01
N LEU A 190 -44.19 -31.58 8.79
CA LEU A 190 -43.51 -30.39 8.26
C LEU A 190 -42.04 -30.71 7.93
N PRO A 191 -41.41 -29.98 6.99
CA PRO A 191 -40.00 -30.14 6.66
C PRO A 191 -39.09 -30.01 7.89
N ASP A 192 -38.08 -30.87 7.97
CA ASP A 192 -37.00 -30.71 8.93
C ASP A 192 -36.13 -29.54 8.50
N LEU A 193 -36.04 -28.50 9.34
CA LEU A 193 -35.28 -27.28 9.01
C LEU A 193 -33.78 -27.54 8.87
N ARG A 194 -33.30 -28.69 9.35
CA ARG A 194 -31.91 -29.15 9.23
C ARG A 194 -31.59 -29.66 7.83
N ASP A 195 -32.60 -30.12 7.11
CA ASP A 195 -32.44 -30.59 5.75
C ASP A 195 -32.24 -29.39 4.82
N PRO A 196 -31.19 -29.40 3.98
CA PRO A 196 -30.99 -28.33 3.04
C PRO A 196 -32.10 -28.30 1.99
N VAL A 197 -32.47 -27.10 1.57
CA VAL A 197 -33.36 -26.86 0.44
C VAL A 197 -32.57 -26.29 -0.71
N LEU A 198 -32.79 -26.82 -1.91
CA LEU A 198 -32.27 -26.30 -3.16
C LEU A 198 -33.43 -26.01 -4.11
N ILE A 199 -33.50 -24.78 -4.60
CA ILE A 199 -34.53 -24.32 -5.54
C ILE A 199 -33.84 -23.68 -6.74
N LYS A 200 -34.39 -23.93 -7.93
CA LYS A 200 -34.04 -23.19 -9.14
C LYS A 200 -35.11 -22.14 -9.45
N LEU A 201 -34.64 -20.95 -9.83
CA LEU A 201 -35.49 -19.84 -10.24
C LEU A 201 -35.00 -19.30 -11.59
N ALA A 202 -35.93 -18.75 -12.37
CA ALA A 202 -35.65 -17.97 -13.55
C ALA A 202 -36.02 -16.51 -13.24
N LEU A 203 -35.03 -15.61 -13.23
CA LEU A 203 -35.24 -14.16 -13.15
C LEU A 203 -34.65 -13.49 -14.40
N PRO A 204 -35.31 -12.46 -14.96
CA PRO A 204 -34.70 -11.57 -15.93
C PRO A 204 -33.39 -10.96 -15.41
N GLU A 205 -32.43 -10.68 -16.30
CA GLU A 205 -31.11 -10.13 -15.95
C GLU A 205 -31.21 -8.81 -15.18
N ASP A 206 -32.13 -7.93 -15.57
CA ASP A 206 -32.42 -6.63 -14.93
C ASP A 206 -33.05 -6.76 -13.53
N GLN A 207 -33.42 -7.97 -13.11
CA GLN A 207 -34.02 -8.27 -11.80
C GLN A 207 -33.09 -9.05 -10.87
N VAL A 208 -31.94 -9.53 -11.37
CA VAL A 208 -30.98 -10.35 -10.60
C VAL A 208 -30.43 -9.60 -9.39
N TRP A 209 -30.20 -8.29 -9.51
CA TRP A 209 -29.71 -7.46 -8.41
C TRP A 209 -30.69 -7.43 -7.23
N ASN A 210 -31.99 -7.54 -7.49
CA ASN A 210 -33.04 -7.55 -6.47
C ASN A 210 -33.40 -8.96 -5.95
N ILE A 211 -32.43 -9.88 -5.97
CA ILE A 211 -32.65 -11.27 -5.51
C ILE A 211 -33.12 -11.37 -4.06
N LYS A 212 -32.73 -10.42 -3.18
CA LYS A 212 -33.15 -10.39 -1.78
C LYS A 212 -34.67 -10.30 -1.65
N ASP A 213 -35.31 -9.39 -2.39
CA ASP A 213 -36.77 -9.24 -2.34
C ASP A 213 -37.48 -10.45 -2.93
N HIS A 214 -36.91 -11.07 -3.96
CA HIS A 214 -37.42 -12.33 -4.51
C HIS A 214 -37.37 -13.46 -3.48
N VAL A 215 -36.25 -13.61 -2.75
CA VAL A 215 -36.13 -14.58 -1.65
C VAL A 215 -37.18 -14.30 -0.58
N ARG A 216 -37.32 -13.04 -0.15
CA ARG A 216 -38.36 -12.60 0.81
C ARG A 216 -39.76 -12.97 0.35
N ASN A 217 -40.08 -12.74 -0.91
CA ASN A 217 -41.40 -13.04 -1.46
C ASN A 217 -41.68 -14.55 -1.52
N LEU A 218 -40.70 -15.37 -1.93
CA LEU A 218 -40.84 -16.83 -1.96
C LEU A 218 -41.09 -17.42 -0.58
N LEU A 219 -40.37 -16.88 0.40
CA LEU A 219 -40.50 -17.17 1.80
C LEU A 219 -41.92 -16.84 2.33
N ILE A 220 -42.44 -15.64 2.03
CA ILE A 220 -43.81 -15.23 2.38
C ILE A 220 -44.86 -16.12 1.71
N GLN A 221 -44.70 -16.41 0.41
CA GLN A 221 -45.61 -17.26 -0.36
C GLN A 221 -45.68 -18.68 0.22
N ASN A 222 -44.53 -19.26 0.59
CA ASN A 222 -44.49 -20.57 1.21
C ASN A 222 -45.20 -20.57 2.58
N ALA A 223 -44.96 -19.54 3.41
CA ALA A 223 -45.63 -19.39 4.68
C ALA A 223 -47.16 -19.28 4.53
N GLN A 224 -47.65 -18.47 3.58
CA GLN A 224 -49.08 -18.37 3.26
C GLN A 224 -49.67 -19.71 2.79
N THR A 225 -48.91 -20.46 1.98
CA THR A 225 -49.31 -21.79 1.49
C THR A 225 -49.45 -22.78 2.65
N LEU A 226 -48.47 -22.82 3.57
CA LEU A 226 -48.53 -23.65 4.77
C LEU A 226 -49.72 -23.26 5.66
N ILE A 227 -49.88 -21.97 5.97
CA ILE A 227 -50.99 -21.47 6.78
C ILE A 227 -52.34 -21.87 6.18
N SER A 228 -52.53 -21.66 4.88
CA SER A 228 -53.80 -22.00 4.21
C SER A 228 -54.06 -23.51 4.14
N THR A 229 -53.01 -24.34 4.05
CA THR A 229 -53.12 -25.81 4.01
C THR A 229 -53.56 -26.36 5.37
N TYR A 230 -52.92 -25.94 6.46
CA TYR A 230 -53.19 -26.47 7.80
C TYR A 230 -54.35 -25.77 8.52
N SER A 231 -54.72 -24.54 8.13
CA SER A 231 -55.96 -23.90 8.61
C SER A 231 -57.21 -24.67 8.17
N LYS A 232 -57.16 -25.37 7.02
CA LYS A 232 -58.27 -26.20 6.52
C LYS A 232 -58.43 -27.53 7.28
N THR A 233 -57.39 -28.00 7.97
CA THR A 233 -57.38 -29.29 8.69
C THR A 233 -57.65 -29.15 10.21
N GLN A 234 -58.08 -27.97 10.68
CA GLN A 234 -58.23 -27.61 12.10
C GLN A 234 -56.94 -27.71 12.95
N GLN A 235 -55.78 -27.84 12.32
CA GLN A 235 -54.48 -27.83 12.99
C GLN A 235 -53.93 -26.40 13.07
N SER A 236 -54.17 -25.73 14.21
CA SER A 236 -54.02 -24.26 14.35
C SER A 236 -52.64 -23.76 14.79
N ASN A 237 -51.67 -24.63 15.09
CA ASN A 237 -50.36 -24.24 15.66
C ASN A 237 -49.17 -24.72 14.81
N ILE A 238 -49.00 -24.17 13.61
CA ILE A 238 -47.78 -24.38 12.81
C ILE A 238 -46.60 -23.74 13.58
N PRO A 239 -45.50 -24.47 13.85
CA PRO A 239 -44.31 -23.87 14.45
C PRO A 239 -43.78 -22.73 13.59
N LEU A 240 -43.62 -21.58 14.23
CA LEU A 240 -43.27 -20.31 13.58
C LEU A 240 -41.96 -20.37 12.76
N GLN A 241 -40.98 -21.12 13.24
CA GLN A 241 -39.72 -21.40 12.53
C GLN A 241 -39.91 -22.12 11.18
N ASN A 242 -40.94 -22.96 11.03
CA ASN A 242 -41.24 -23.67 9.79
C ASN A 242 -41.87 -22.77 8.73
N LEU A 243 -42.39 -21.60 9.11
CA LEU A 243 -42.83 -20.60 8.16
C LEU A 243 -41.65 -19.97 7.42
N LEU A 244 -40.47 -19.90 8.04
CA LEU A 244 -39.25 -19.25 7.52
C LEU A 244 -38.40 -20.12 6.58
N HIS A 245 -39.02 -21.14 5.99
CA HIS A 245 -38.38 -22.11 5.12
C HIS A 245 -38.81 -21.90 3.67
N LEU A 246 -37.89 -22.05 2.72
CA LEU A 246 -38.21 -22.03 1.31
C LEU A 246 -38.96 -23.34 0.94
N GLY A 247 -40.03 -23.23 0.15
CA GLY A 247 -40.83 -24.39 -0.28
C GLY A 247 -40.19 -25.13 -1.46
N LYS A 248 -40.38 -26.45 -1.57
CA LYS A 248 -39.91 -27.28 -2.70
C LYS A 248 -40.77 -27.13 -3.97
N ASN A 249 -41.13 -25.90 -4.32
CA ASN A 249 -42.18 -25.61 -5.32
C ASN A 249 -41.69 -25.61 -6.78
N SER A 250 -40.38 -25.69 -7.03
CA SER A 250 -39.83 -25.79 -8.38
C SER A 250 -39.14 -27.15 -8.59
N PRO A 251 -39.44 -27.88 -9.68
CA PRO A 251 -38.66 -29.06 -10.06
C PRO A 251 -37.18 -28.68 -10.21
N LEU A 252 -36.26 -29.52 -9.73
CA LEU A 252 -34.81 -29.34 -9.93
C LEU A 252 -34.42 -29.33 -11.43
N ASP A 253 -35.32 -29.79 -12.29
CA ASP A 253 -35.17 -29.88 -13.74
C ASP A 253 -35.73 -28.65 -14.48
N ALA A 254 -36.35 -27.70 -13.77
CA ALA A 254 -36.87 -26.48 -14.37
C ALA A 254 -35.72 -25.59 -14.89
N PRO A 255 -35.85 -24.98 -16.09
CA PRO A 255 -34.87 -24.02 -16.57
C PRO A 255 -34.84 -22.80 -15.63
N GLY A 256 -33.64 -22.44 -15.18
CA GLY A 256 -33.43 -21.31 -14.28
C GLY A 256 -31.97 -20.86 -14.30
N ASN A 257 -31.76 -19.55 -14.27
CA ASN A 257 -30.45 -18.91 -14.16
C ASN A 257 -29.99 -18.75 -12.70
N ILE A 258 -30.86 -19.05 -11.72
CA ILE A 258 -30.55 -18.92 -10.29
C ILE A 258 -30.70 -20.27 -9.59
N ALA A 259 -29.73 -20.61 -8.75
CA ALA A 259 -29.82 -21.63 -7.72
C ALA A 259 -29.81 -20.99 -6.33
N LEU A 260 -30.84 -21.29 -5.53
CA LEU A 260 -30.94 -20.90 -4.13
C LEU A 260 -30.81 -22.13 -3.25
N TYR A 261 -29.80 -22.11 -2.38
CA TYR A 261 -29.60 -23.10 -1.33
C TYR A 261 -29.97 -22.47 0.01
N GLN A 262 -30.78 -23.11 0.84
CA GLN A 262 -31.05 -22.66 2.21
C GLN A 262 -30.77 -23.79 3.18
N GLN A 263 -29.98 -23.52 4.22
CA GLN A 263 -29.81 -24.43 5.34
C GLN A 263 -29.95 -23.66 6.66
N THR A 264 -30.59 -24.28 7.65
CA THR A 264 -30.74 -23.71 8.99
C THR A 264 -29.80 -24.39 9.96
N PHE A 265 -29.15 -23.59 10.80
CA PHE A 265 -28.18 -24.02 11.79
C PHE A 265 -28.53 -23.50 13.17
N ARG A 266 -28.12 -24.24 14.18
CA ARG A 266 -27.96 -23.74 15.54
C ARG A 266 -26.47 -23.61 15.80
N SER A 267 -26.05 -22.43 16.25
CA SER A 267 -24.65 -22.15 16.56
C SER A 267 -24.15 -22.99 17.75
N PRO A 268 -22.86 -23.40 17.78
CA PRO A 268 -21.85 -23.14 16.77
C PRO A 268 -22.04 -24.01 15.52
N PHE A 269 -21.79 -23.44 14.34
CA PHE A 269 -21.83 -24.16 13.07
C PHE A 269 -20.67 -23.79 12.16
N SER A 270 -20.36 -24.66 11.21
CA SER A 270 -19.46 -24.39 10.09
C SER A 270 -19.91 -25.12 8.83
N ILE A 271 -19.96 -24.39 7.71
CA ILE A 271 -20.24 -24.91 6.37
C ILE A 271 -19.20 -24.39 5.38
N ASP A 272 -18.71 -25.28 4.54
CA ASP A 272 -17.82 -24.98 3.43
C ASP A 272 -18.64 -24.99 2.14
N ILE A 273 -18.46 -23.97 1.32
CA ILE A 273 -19.07 -23.82 0.01
C ILE A 273 -17.93 -23.66 -0.99
N ALA A 274 -17.66 -24.72 -1.75
CA ALA A 274 -16.63 -24.73 -2.78
C ALA A 274 -17.24 -24.55 -4.16
N PHE A 275 -16.61 -23.72 -4.98
CA PHE A 275 -16.81 -23.66 -6.42
C PHE A 275 -15.61 -24.29 -7.10
N LEU A 276 -15.87 -25.33 -7.88
CA LEU A 276 -14.89 -26.08 -8.63
C LEU A 276 -15.14 -25.85 -10.12
N SER A 277 -14.15 -25.29 -10.79
CA SER A 277 -14.10 -25.15 -12.23
C SER A 277 -13.96 -26.55 -12.86
N ASN A 278 -14.78 -26.85 -13.86
CA ASN A 278 -14.83 -28.19 -14.44
C ASN A 278 -13.60 -28.42 -15.35
N PRO A 279 -12.76 -29.46 -15.14
CA PRO A 279 -11.54 -29.64 -15.95
C PRO A 279 -11.78 -30.02 -17.41
N ASP A 280 -13.01 -30.34 -17.81
CA ASP A 280 -13.28 -30.84 -19.15
C ASP A 280 -14.65 -30.36 -19.69
N THR A 281 -14.62 -29.31 -20.51
CA THR A 281 -15.80 -28.83 -21.27
C THR A 281 -16.20 -29.76 -22.42
N SER A 282 -15.66 -30.99 -22.48
CA SER A 282 -16.15 -32.05 -23.35
C SER A 282 -16.96 -33.08 -22.53
N HIS A 283 -18.26 -32.83 -22.39
CA HIS A 283 -19.32 -33.75 -21.93
C HIS A 283 -18.92 -34.99 -21.07
N LYS A 284 -19.34 -35.00 -19.78
CA LYS A 284 -19.65 -36.16 -18.89
C LYS A 284 -18.64 -36.63 -17.80
N SER A 285 -17.79 -35.79 -17.23
CA SER A 285 -17.09 -36.18 -15.98
C SER A 285 -17.72 -35.51 -14.74
N PRO A 286 -18.25 -36.28 -13.77
CA PRO A 286 -18.65 -35.72 -12.47
C PRO A 286 -17.40 -35.30 -11.66
N ILE A 287 -17.54 -34.26 -10.83
CA ILE A 287 -16.50 -33.82 -9.86
C ILE A 287 -16.06 -35.02 -9.04
N SER A 288 -14.74 -35.26 -8.95
CA SER A 288 -14.24 -36.42 -8.23
C SER A 288 -14.31 -36.23 -6.73
N ARG A 289 -14.32 -37.34 -5.97
CA ARG A 289 -14.30 -37.27 -4.50
C ARG A 289 -13.01 -36.62 -3.97
N GLU A 290 -11.91 -36.77 -4.70
CA GLU A 290 -10.61 -36.20 -4.35
C GLU A 290 -10.60 -34.67 -4.47
N ASP A 291 -11.24 -34.12 -5.51
CA ASP A 291 -11.41 -32.67 -5.72
C ASP A 291 -12.25 -32.02 -4.60
N ILE A 292 -13.25 -32.76 -4.12
CA ILE A 292 -14.04 -32.36 -2.96
C ILE A 292 -13.18 -32.39 -1.70
N ASP A 293 -12.54 -33.53 -1.43
CA ASP A 293 -11.75 -33.72 -0.21
C ASP A 293 -10.51 -32.80 -0.14
N SER A 294 -10.00 -32.30 -1.27
CA SER A 294 -8.93 -31.31 -1.34
C SER A 294 -9.39 -29.89 -0.98
N SER A 295 -10.66 -29.57 -1.20
CA SER A 295 -11.20 -28.21 -1.12
C SER A 295 -11.98 -27.90 0.16
N VAL A 296 -12.44 -28.91 0.91
CA VAL A 296 -13.27 -28.73 2.11
C VAL A 296 -12.70 -29.40 3.37
N GLY A 297 -13.33 -29.17 4.53
CA GLY A 297 -13.05 -29.91 5.76
C GLY A 297 -11.68 -29.62 6.38
N SER A 298 -10.97 -30.65 6.80
CA SER A 298 -9.68 -30.53 7.52
C SER A 298 -8.57 -29.97 6.64
N LYS A 299 -8.51 -30.33 5.35
CA LYS A 299 -7.51 -29.78 4.42
C LYS A 299 -7.71 -28.27 4.23
N LEU A 300 -8.96 -27.82 4.05
CA LEU A 300 -9.27 -26.39 4.02
C LEU A 300 -8.83 -25.69 5.32
N SER A 301 -9.06 -26.29 6.49
CA SER A 301 -8.59 -25.72 7.77
C SER A 301 -7.08 -25.48 7.77
N HIS A 302 -6.28 -26.45 7.31
CA HIS A 302 -4.84 -26.29 7.23
C HIS A 302 -4.43 -25.18 6.25
N SER A 303 -5.06 -25.13 5.08
CA SER A 303 -4.75 -24.10 4.07
C SER A 303 -5.14 -22.70 4.53
N LEU A 304 -6.26 -22.55 5.24
CA LEU A 304 -6.68 -21.27 5.83
C LEU A 304 -5.68 -20.78 6.90
N ILE A 305 -5.22 -21.66 7.79
CA ILE A 305 -4.21 -21.32 8.81
C ILE A 305 -2.91 -20.87 8.15
N ASN A 306 -2.48 -21.59 7.10
CA ASN A 306 -1.27 -21.23 6.37
C ASN A 306 -1.42 -19.88 5.65
N ALA A 307 -2.54 -19.64 4.96
CA ALA A 307 -2.80 -18.38 4.27
C ALA A 307 -2.86 -17.19 5.26
N GLU A 308 -3.46 -17.40 6.43
CA GLU A 308 -3.52 -16.42 7.51
C GLU A 308 -2.13 -16.04 8.03
N SER A 309 -1.26 -17.03 8.24
CA SER A 309 0.14 -16.84 8.65
C SER A 309 0.97 -16.12 7.56
N GLN A 310 0.82 -16.52 6.30
CA GLN A 310 1.49 -15.89 5.17
C GLN A 310 1.09 -14.41 5.00
N PHE A 311 -0.20 -14.09 5.20
CA PHE A 311 -0.66 -12.71 5.21
C PHE A 311 0.04 -11.89 6.30
N ASP A 312 0.12 -12.41 7.53
CA ASP A 312 0.75 -11.70 8.65
C ASP A 312 2.24 -11.44 8.42
N VAL A 313 2.96 -12.43 7.90
CA VAL A 313 4.39 -12.29 7.54
C VAL A 313 4.56 -11.24 6.44
N ARG A 314 3.76 -11.31 5.38
CA ARG A 314 3.83 -10.33 4.28
C ARG A 314 3.48 -8.92 4.76
N PHE A 315 2.48 -8.78 5.62
CA PHE A 315 2.08 -7.50 6.19
C PHE A 315 3.23 -6.85 6.96
N GLU A 316 3.87 -7.59 7.86
CA GLU A 316 5.01 -7.05 8.59
C GLU A 316 6.18 -6.73 7.67
N ASN A 317 6.52 -7.59 6.71
CA ASN A 317 7.57 -7.34 5.72
C ASN A 317 7.29 -6.14 4.80
N THR A 318 6.03 -5.71 4.66
CA THR A 318 5.64 -4.58 3.81
C THR A 318 5.59 -3.26 4.59
N PHE A 319 5.08 -3.31 5.84
CA PHE A 319 4.76 -2.11 6.61
C PHE A 319 5.69 -1.87 7.80
N HIS A 320 6.37 -2.91 8.30
CA HIS A 320 7.34 -2.87 9.42
C HIS A 320 6.75 -2.20 10.66
N LEU A 321 5.50 -2.54 11.02
CA LEU A 321 4.83 -1.84 12.12
C LEU A 321 5.33 -2.34 13.47
N ALA A 322 5.53 -3.66 13.63
CA ALA A 322 6.11 -4.20 14.86
C ALA A 322 7.55 -3.69 15.05
N GLU A 323 8.37 -3.70 13.99
CA GLU A 323 9.73 -3.16 14.01
C GLU A 323 9.77 -1.67 14.42
N ARG A 324 8.75 -0.90 14.05
CA ARG A 324 8.60 0.53 14.40
C ARG A 324 7.97 0.79 15.77
N GLY A 325 7.68 -0.26 16.54
CA GLY A 325 7.19 -0.18 17.92
C GLY A 325 5.69 0.11 18.06
N PHE A 326 4.87 -0.18 17.05
CA PHE A 326 3.41 -0.15 17.20
C PHE A 326 2.92 -1.31 18.05
N SER A 327 1.84 -1.09 18.80
CA SER A 327 1.18 -2.13 19.60
C SER A 327 0.44 -3.16 18.74
N GLU A 328 0.16 -4.34 19.30
CA GLU A 328 -0.62 -5.37 18.59
C GLU A 328 -2.01 -4.87 18.16
N SER A 329 -2.65 -4.00 18.95
CA SER A 329 -3.93 -3.38 18.61
C SER A 329 -3.82 -2.47 17.38
N GLU A 330 -2.78 -1.63 17.32
CA GLU A 330 -2.53 -0.75 16.17
C GLU A 330 -2.13 -1.55 14.92
N ILE A 331 -1.36 -2.63 15.09
CA ILE A 331 -1.01 -3.54 13.99
C ILE A 331 -2.27 -4.24 13.46
N GLY A 332 -3.13 -4.74 14.35
CA GLY A 332 -4.42 -5.32 14.00
C GLY A 332 -5.32 -4.33 13.24
N PHE A 333 -5.36 -3.08 13.70
CA PHE A 333 -6.06 -1.99 13.02
C PHE A 333 -5.48 -1.72 11.62
N GLY A 334 -4.16 -1.67 11.47
CA GLY A 334 -3.49 -1.51 10.17
C GLY A 334 -3.82 -2.65 9.19
N LYS A 335 -3.84 -3.91 9.66
CA LYS A 335 -4.26 -5.06 8.87
C LYS A 335 -5.71 -4.93 8.42
N MET A 336 -6.60 -4.51 9.32
CA MET A 336 -8.01 -4.29 9.03
C MET A 336 -8.22 -3.18 7.97
N LEU A 337 -7.48 -2.07 8.03
CA LEU A 337 -7.60 -0.97 7.06
C LEU A 337 -7.22 -1.42 5.65
N LEU A 338 -6.05 -2.06 5.51
CA LEU A 338 -5.60 -2.63 4.24
C LEU A 338 -6.60 -3.65 3.70
N SER A 339 -7.05 -4.56 4.57
CA SER A 339 -7.90 -5.68 4.18
C SER A 339 -9.29 -5.23 3.74
N ASN A 340 -9.86 -4.19 4.35
CA ASN A 340 -11.14 -3.64 3.90
C ASN A 340 -11.01 -2.79 2.63
N MET A 341 -9.89 -2.09 2.43
CA MET A 341 -9.63 -1.41 1.15
C MET A 341 -9.57 -2.42 0.00
N ILE A 342 -8.82 -3.50 0.17
CA ILE A 342 -8.70 -4.57 -0.84
C ILE A 342 -10.01 -5.37 -0.97
N GLY A 343 -10.63 -5.75 0.16
CA GLY A 343 -11.89 -6.49 0.19
C GLY A 343 -13.11 -5.66 -0.24
N GLY A 344 -12.94 -4.34 -0.40
CA GLY A 344 -13.91 -3.42 -0.99
C GLY A 344 -13.75 -3.24 -2.50
N MET A 345 -12.78 -3.89 -3.15
CA MET A 345 -12.65 -3.86 -4.61
C MET A 345 -13.81 -4.57 -5.28
N GLY A 346 -14.26 -4.01 -6.41
CA GLY A 346 -15.36 -4.52 -7.20
C GLY A 346 -15.02 -4.63 -8.68
N TYR A 347 -15.79 -5.48 -9.37
CA TYR A 347 -15.84 -5.54 -10.82
C TYR A 347 -17.26 -5.19 -11.26
N PHE A 348 -17.37 -4.10 -12.00
CA PHE A 348 -18.63 -3.53 -12.45
C PHE A 348 -18.71 -3.66 -13.97
N HIS A 349 -19.89 -3.99 -14.46
CA HIS A 349 -20.17 -4.07 -15.89
C HIS A 349 -21.60 -3.61 -16.15
N GLY A 350 -21.79 -2.77 -17.15
CA GLY A 350 -23.11 -2.29 -17.54
C GLY A 350 -23.07 -0.95 -18.25
N THR A 351 -24.25 -0.36 -18.44
CA THR A 351 -24.40 0.97 -19.03
C THR A 351 -24.39 2.07 -17.99
N SER A 352 -23.87 3.24 -18.38
CA SER A 352 -23.88 4.50 -17.64
C SER A 352 -24.89 5.47 -18.25
N MET A 353 -25.41 6.44 -17.49
CA MET A 353 -26.27 7.50 -17.99
C MET A 353 -25.45 8.76 -18.25
N VAL A 354 -25.38 9.23 -19.50
CA VAL A 354 -24.54 10.37 -19.92
C VAL A 354 -25.36 11.36 -20.74
N ASP A 355 -25.25 12.66 -20.43
CA ASP A 355 -25.82 13.72 -21.25
C ASP A 355 -24.76 14.42 -22.09
N ARG A 356 -24.74 14.12 -23.39
CA ARG A 356 -23.80 14.68 -24.36
C ARG A 356 -24.36 15.87 -25.15
N ALA A 357 -25.54 16.40 -24.81
CA ALA A 357 -26.16 17.52 -25.55
C ALA A 357 -25.28 18.78 -25.62
N TRP A 358 -24.34 18.90 -24.70
CA TRP A 358 -23.39 20.01 -24.56
C TRP A 358 -22.07 19.81 -25.32
N MET A 359 -21.88 18.67 -26.00
CA MET A 359 -20.65 18.39 -26.74
C MET A 359 -20.58 19.15 -28.06
N GLY A 360 -19.37 19.64 -28.41
CA GLY A 360 -19.10 20.43 -29.61
C GLY A 360 -18.87 21.93 -29.34
N LEU A 361 -19.21 22.39 -28.14
CA LEU A 361 -18.87 23.72 -27.63
C LEU A 361 -17.48 23.67 -26.99
N ASN A 362 -16.62 24.64 -27.27
CA ASN A 362 -15.33 24.74 -26.59
C ASN A 362 -15.49 25.42 -25.21
N GLY A 363 -14.48 25.33 -24.33
CA GLY A 363 -14.53 25.91 -22.98
C GLY A 363 -14.74 27.44 -22.91
N LYS A 364 -14.69 28.16 -24.04
CA LYS A 364 -15.04 29.58 -24.19
C LYS A 364 -16.51 29.80 -24.61
N GLU A 365 -17.18 28.79 -25.13
CA GLU A 365 -18.57 28.82 -25.64
C GLU A 365 -19.57 28.14 -24.70
N LEU A 366 -19.11 27.41 -23.69
CA LEU A 366 -19.94 26.76 -22.67
C LEU A 366 -20.44 27.77 -21.63
N ILE A 367 -21.76 27.91 -21.54
CA ILE A 367 -22.45 28.57 -20.42
C ILE A 367 -22.58 27.54 -19.28
N ASP A 368 -22.24 27.97 -18.06
CA ASP A 368 -21.85 27.11 -16.92
C ASP A 368 -22.99 26.54 -16.06
N TYR A 369 -24.25 26.93 -16.28
CA TYR A 369 -25.31 26.65 -15.31
C TYR A 369 -26.36 25.70 -15.90
N LEU A 370 -26.56 24.57 -15.21
CA LEU A 370 -27.77 23.76 -15.36
C LEU A 370 -28.94 24.65 -14.90
N PRO A 371 -30.01 24.84 -15.70
CA PRO A 371 -31.16 25.62 -15.27
C PRO A 371 -31.73 25.01 -13.98
N ASP A 372 -31.99 25.85 -12.99
CA ASP A 372 -32.67 25.43 -11.76
C ASP A 372 -34.11 25.04 -12.11
N GLU A 373 -34.49 23.79 -11.88
CA GLU A 373 -35.90 23.36 -12.02
C GLU A 373 -36.78 23.88 -10.86
N ASP A 374 -36.16 24.38 -9.78
CA ASP A 374 -36.84 24.84 -8.55
C ASP A 374 -37.10 26.36 -8.48
N LEU A 375 -36.73 27.12 -9.51
CA LEU A 375 -37.10 28.54 -9.63
C LEU A 375 -38.41 28.66 -10.41
N ASP A 376 -39.51 28.37 -9.70
CA ASP A 376 -40.85 28.77 -10.11
C ASP A 376 -40.90 30.31 -10.15
N ASP A 377 -41.48 30.83 -11.23
CA ASP A 377 -41.95 32.21 -11.38
C ASP A 377 -40.94 33.35 -11.64
N GLY A 378 -40.58 33.51 -12.92
CA GLY A 378 -40.83 34.79 -13.61
C GLY A 378 -39.86 35.96 -13.45
N GLU A 379 -38.70 35.80 -12.82
CA GLU A 379 -37.58 36.74 -12.99
C GLU A 379 -36.58 36.15 -13.99
N GLU A 380 -36.46 36.77 -15.17
CA GLU A 380 -35.34 36.49 -16.08
C GLU A 380 -34.04 36.78 -15.30
N ASP A 381 -33.23 35.75 -15.05
CA ASP A 381 -31.90 35.90 -14.45
C ASP A 381 -30.98 36.70 -15.40
N ASP A 382 -31.07 38.02 -15.30
CA ASP A 382 -30.19 39.01 -15.96
C ASP A 382 -28.73 38.98 -15.42
N TYR A 383 -28.36 37.96 -14.63
CA TYR A 383 -27.05 37.83 -14.00
C TYR A 383 -25.89 37.55 -14.98
N PHE A 384 -26.17 37.23 -16.24
CA PHE A 384 -25.18 36.99 -17.29
C PHE A 384 -25.46 37.83 -18.55
N GLU A 385 -25.26 39.15 -18.46
CA GLU A 385 -25.22 40.01 -19.65
C GLU A 385 -24.07 39.57 -20.58
N GLY A 386 -24.38 38.76 -21.59
CA GLY A 386 -23.49 38.49 -22.72
C GLY A 386 -23.45 37.09 -23.32
N SER A 387 -24.30 36.12 -22.97
CA SER A 387 -24.15 34.73 -23.46
C SER A 387 -25.37 34.12 -24.16
N VAL A 388 -25.10 33.63 -25.37
CA VAL A 388 -25.87 32.89 -26.40
C VAL A 388 -27.33 32.51 -26.11
N SER A 389 -28.20 32.86 -27.06
CA SER A 389 -29.67 32.71 -27.07
C SER A 389 -30.26 31.27 -27.08
N GLN A 390 -29.48 30.18 -26.93
CA GLN A 390 -30.01 28.80 -26.97
C GLN A 390 -29.09 27.80 -26.23
N ALA A 391 -29.30 27.58 -24.92
CA ALA A 391 -28.74 26.40 -24.26
C ALA A 391 -29.34 25.10 -24.87
N PRO A 392 -28.53 24.06 -25.15
CA PRO A 392 -29.04 22.80 -25.69
C PRO A 392 -29.98 22.12 -24.68
N ARG A 393 -31.05 21.50 -25.17
CA ARG A 393 -31.99 20.75 -24.32
C ARG A 393 -31.30 19.49 -23.76
N PRO A 394 -31.46 19.19 -22.45
CA PRO A 394 -30.95 17.95 -21.86
C PRO A 394 -31.41 16.71 -22.63
N ASN A 395 -30.49 15.77 -22.84
CA ASN A 395 -30.75 14.54 -23.58
C ASN A 395 -29.92 13.37 -23.03
N PRO A 396 -30.14 12.96 -21.76
CA PRO A 396 -29.41 11.87 -21.15
C PRO A 396 -29.69 10.55 -21.87
N LYS A 397 -28.63 9.78 -22.13
CA LYS A 397 -28.68 8.49 -22.82
C LYS A 397 -27.86 7.45 -22.09
N LEU A 398 -28.30 6.20 -22.21
CA LEU A 398 -27.48 5.06 -21.79
C LEU A 398 -26.31 4.88 -22.75
N GLU A 399 -25.10 4.84 -22.21
CA GLU A 399 -23.86 4.56 -22.93
C GLU A 399 -23.17 3.32 -22.39
N GLY A 400 -22.52 2.57 -23.27
CA GLY A 400 -21.86 1.30 -22.98
C GLY A 400 -22.52 0.11 -23.69
N PRO A 401 -22.39 -1.12 -23.14
CA PRO A 401 -21.85 -1.44 -21.82
C PRO A 401 -20.31 -1.30 -21.75
N THR A 402 -19.81 -0.93 -20.57
CA THR A 402 -18.36 -0.89 -20.27
C THR A 402 -18.08 -1.64 -18.97
N SER A 403 -16.80 -1.89 -18.68
CA SER A 403 -16.38 -2.56 -17.45
C SER A 403 -15.40 -1.72 -16.65
N LEU A 404 -15.49 -1.81 -15.33
CA LEU A 404 -14.56 -1.18 -14.41
C LEU A 404 -14.16 -2.14 -13.30
N PHE A 405 -12.86 -2.33 -13.13
CA PHE A 405 -12.27 -2.97 -11.96
C PHE A 405 -11.65 -1.91 -11.06
N THR A 406 -12.22 -1.70 -9.87
CA THR A 406 -11.80 -0.62 -8.97
C THR A 406 -12.19 -0.91 -7.51
N ASP A 407 -11.42 -0.37 -6.59
CA ASP A 407 -11.81 -0.05 -5.21
C ASP A 407 -12.99 0.93 -5.13
N VAL A 408 -13.67 0.91 -3.99
CA VAL A 408 -14.82 1.77 -3.68
C VAL A 408 -14.60 2.52 -2.36
N PRO A 409 -15.11 3.76 -2.19
CA PRO A 409 -14.90 4.53 -0.95
C PRO A 409 -15.53 3.89 0.29
N SER A 410 -16.73 3.34 0.13
CA SER A 410 -17.51 2.74 1.20
C SER A 410 -18.45 1.66 0.68
N ARG A 411 -18.36 0.46 1.24
CA ARG A 411 -19.22 -0.69 0.87
C ARG A 411 -20.73 -0.44 1.04
N PRO A 412 -21.23 0.18 2.12
CA PRO A 412 -22.67 0.38 2.31
C PRO A 412 -23.25 1.54 1.51
N PHE A 413 -22.49 2.63 1.34
CA PHE A 413 -23.05 3.89 0.80
C PHE A 413 -22.53 4.22 -0.62
N PHE A 414 -21.27 3.91 -0.89
CA PHE A 414 -20.59 4.22 -2.15
C PHE A 414 -20.00 2.97 -2.82
N PRO A 415 -20.75 1.87 -3.08
CA PRO A 415 -20.19 0.64 -3.63
C PRO A 415 -19.96 0.71 -5.15
N ARG A 416 -19.26 1.74 -5.61
CA ARG A 416 -18.99 2.04 -7.02
C ARG A 416 -17.71 2.86 -7.18
N GLY A 417 -17.24 2.98 -8.42
CA GLY A 417 -16.01 3.70 -8.72
C GLY A 417 -16.18 5.22 -8.62
N PHE A 418 -15.34 5.88 -7.84
CA PHE A 418 -15.19 7.33 -7.82
C PHE A 418 -13.78 7.69 -8.30
N PHE A 419 -13.70 8.56 -9.30
CA PHE A 419 -12.45 8.82 -10.03
C PHE A 419 -11.37 9.41 -9.12
N TRP A 420 -11.73 10.46 -8.37
CA TRP A 420 -10.77 11.15 -7.50
C TRP A 420 -10.44 10.34 -6.21
N ASP A 421 -11.35 9.51 -5.71
CA ASP A 421 -11.07 8.62 -4.59
C ASP A 421 -10.03 7.55 -4.96
N SER A 422 -10.15 6.97 -6.16
CA SER A 422 -9.34 5.82 -6.57
C SER A 422 -7.84 6.11 -6.58
N GLY A 423 -7.43 7.35 -6.91
CA GLY A 423 -6.03 7.76 -6.82
C GLY A 423 -5.46 7.70 -5.39
N PHE A 424 -6.27 8.04 -4.38
CA PHE A 424 -5.88 7.87 -2.98
C PHE A 424 -5.80 6.40 -2.60
N HIS A 425 -6.76 5.57 -3.03
CA HIS A 425 -6.75 4.14 -2.69
C HIS A 425 -5.50 3.45 -3.24
N GLN A 426 -5.09 3.79 -4.46
CA GLN A 426 -3.87 3.28 -5.10
C GLN A 426 -2.58 3.62 -4.34
N HIS A 427 -2.59 4.64 -3.48
CA HIS A 427 -1.43 4.96 -2.66
C HIS A 427 -1.10 3.88 -1.62
N LEU A 428 -2.11 3.17 -1.11
CA LEU A 428 -1.94 2.03 -0.21
C LEU A 428 -1.84 0.73 -0.99
N ILE A 429 -2.77 0.48 -1.92
CA ILE A 429 -2.82 -0.76 -2.72
C ILE A 429 -1.49 -0.94 -3.44
N GLY A 430 -0.97 0.08 -4.12
CA GLY A 430 0.30 -0.03 -4.84
C GLY A 430 1.55 -0.23 -3.97
N VAL A 431 1.46 -0.12 -2.65
CA VAL A 431 2.53 -0.51 -1.71
C VAL A 431 2.42 -1.99 -1.34
N TRP A 432 1.20 -2.50 -1.20
CA TRP A 432 0.93 -3.91 -0.93
C TRP A 432 1.11 -4.78 -2.18
N ASP A 433 0.51 -4.36 -3.29
CA ASP A 433 0.44 -5.06 -4.56
C ASP A 433 0.47 -4.04 -5.71
N ASN A 434 1.66 -3.83 -6.27
CA ASN A 434 1.89 -2.84 -7.31
C ASN A 434 1.06 -3.16 -8.55
N ASP A 435 1.11 -4.41 -9.01
CA ASP A 435 0.51 -4.83 -10.26
C ASP A 435 -1.03 -4.88 -10.18
N LEU A 436 -1.59 -5.16 -9.01
CA LEU A 436 -3.03 -4.96 -8.76
C LEU A 436 -3.43 -3.48 -8.88
N SER A 437 -2.59 -2.56 -8.41
CA SER A 437 -2.83 -1.12 -8.55
C SER A 437 -2.75 -0.66 -10.01
N LEU A 438 -1.83 -1.23 -10.78
CA LEU A 438 -1.72 -0.97 -12.23
C LEU A 438 -2.95 -1.46 -12.99
N ASP A 439 -3.52 -2.60 -12.63
CA ASP A 439 -4.79 -3.09 -13.21
C ASP A 439 -5.94 -2.09 -13.01
N VAL A 440 -6.06 -1.50 -11.82
CA VAL A 440 -7.09 -0.48 -11.53
C VAL A 440 -6.86 0.78 -12.35
N ILE A 441 -5.63 1.30 -12.38
CA ILE A 441 -5.28 2.48 -13.17
C ILE A 441 -5.56 2.24 -14.67
N GLN A 442 -5.22 1.07 -15.19
CA GLN A 442 -5.50 0.70 -16.57
C GLN A 442 -7.00 0.58 -16.84
N SER A 443 -7.77 0.03 -15.89
CA SER A 443 -9.23 -0.03 -16.03
C SER A 443 -9.84 1.37 -16.11
N TRP A 444 -9.41 2.32 -15.28
CA TRP A 444 -9.84 3.71 -15.39
C TRP A 444 -9.36 4.38 -16.68
N ALA A 445 -8.12 4.13 -17.11
CA ALA A 445 -7.58 4.68 -18.35
C ALA A 445 -8.36 4.22 -19.59
N SER A 446 -8.98 3.02 -19.55
CA SER A 446 -9.84 2.52 -20.62
C SER A 446 -11.21 3.21 -20.69
N LEU A 447 -11.63 3.93 -19.65
CA LEU A 447 -12.87 4.71 -19.62
C LEU A 447 -12.68 6.17 -20.05
N ILE A 448 -11.44 6.60 -20.26
CA ILE A 448 -11.15 7.91 -20.86
C ILE A 448 -11.57 7.85 -22.33
N ASP A 449 -12.61 8.61 -22.68
CA ASP A 449 -13.23 8.55 -24.00
C ASP A 449 -12.36 9.21 -25.10
N GLU A 450 -12.87 9.23 -26.32
CA GLU A 450 -12.19 9.80 -27.48
C GLU A 450 -11.95 11.31 -27.38
N ASP A 451 -12.73 12.02 -26.56
CA ASP A 451 -12.55 13.44 -26.29
C ASP A 451 -11.59 13.70 -25.10
N GLY A 452 -11.35 12.67 -24.27
CA GLY A 452 -10.48 12.72 -23.10
C GLY A 452 -11.22 12.86 -21.77
N TRP A 453 -12.55 12.79 -21.79
CA TRP A 453 -13.37 12.83 -20.58
C TRP A 453 -13.49 11.45 -19.94
N VAL A 454 -13.68 11.43 -18.62
CA VAL A 454 -14.12 10.25 -17.86
C VAL A 454 -15.09 10.72 -16.78
N ALA A 455 -16.18 9.97 -16.59
CA ALA A 455 -17.15 10.33 -15.55
C ALA A 455 -16.53 10.24 -14.14
N ARG A 456 -16.84 11.24 -13.31
CA ARG A 456 -16.39 11.32 -11.91
C ARG A 456 -16.87 10.14 -11.07
N GLU A 457 -18.05 9.62 -11.40
CA GLU A 457 -18.73 8.57 -10.67
C GLU A 457 -19.24 7.52 -11.66
N GLN A 458 -18.80 6.27 -11.48
CA GLN A 458 -19.00 5.18 -12.43
C GLN A 458 -20.17 4.30 -11.97
N ILE A 459 -21.36 4.61 -12.47
CA ILE A 459 -22.61 3.95 -12.11
C ILE A 459 -22.99 2.97 -13.23
N LEU A 460 -22.36 1.79 -13.22
CA LEU A 460 -22.44 0.81 -14.30
C LEU A 460 -23.46 -0.29 -13.98
N GLY A 461 -24.60 -0.28 -14.67
CA GLY A 461 -25.66 -1.28 -14.50
C GLY A 461 -26.69 -0.94 -13.41
N ASP A 462 -27.74 -1.77 -13.32
CA ASP A 462 -28.90 -1.51 -12.44
C ASP A 462 -28.55 -1.64 -10.95
N GLU A 463 -27.65 -2.56 -10.59
CA GLU A 463 -27.24 -2.79 -9.20
C GLU A 463 -26.59 -1.53 -8.58
N PRO A 464 -25.56 -0.88 -9.19
CA PRO A 464 -25.09 0.41 -8.71
C PRO A 464 -26.12 1.54 -8.82
N ARG A 465 -26.92 1.61 -9.90
CA ARG A 465 -27.95 2.67 -10.07
C ARG A 465 -28.99 2.65 -8.96
N SER A 466 -29.37 1.46 -8.47
CA SER A 466 -30.31 1.32 -7.33
C SER A 466 -29.83 1.97 -6.03
N LYS A 467 -28.54 2.27 -5.91
CA LYS A 467 -27.91 2.91 -4.74
C LYS A 467 -27.65 4.40 -4.94
N VAL A 468 -28.12 5.01 -6.04
CA VAL A 468 -27.91 6.42 -6.37
C VAL A 468 -29.26 7.09 -6.66
N PRO A 469 -29.62 8.19 -5.97
CA PRO A 469 -30.78 9.00 -6.34
C PRO A 469 -30.73 9.44 -7.80
N GLU A 470 -31.88 9.52 -8.47
CA GLU A 470 -31.98 9.75 -9.93
C GLU A 470 -31.25 11.02 -10.38
N GLU A 471 -31.31 12.08 -9.57
CA GLU A 471 -30.68 13.38 -9.81
C GLU A 471 -29.14 13.33 -9.89
N PHE A 472 -28.50 12.31 -9.30
CA PHE A 472 -27.04 12.13 -9.33
C PHE A 472 -26.58 11.06 -10.32
N GLN A 473 -27.50 10.38 -11.02
CA GLN A 473 -27.14 9.32 -11.95
C GLN A 473 -26.53 9.85 -13.26
N ILE A 474 -26.98 11.01 -13.72
CA ILE A 474 -26.56 11.60 -14.99
C ILE A 474 -25.13 12.15 -14.87
N GLN A 475 -24.27 11.74 -15.80
CA GLN A 475 -22.89 12.23 -15.91
C GLN A 475 -22.76 13.22 -17.07
N TYR A 476 -21.99 14.29 -16.88
CA TYR A 476 -21.84 15.38 -17.85
C TYR A 476 -20.39 15.47 -18.38
N PRO A 477 -20.15 15.32 -19.70
CA PRO A 477 -18.79 15.31 -20.29
C PRO A 477 -17.95 16.58 -20.18
N HIS A 478 -18.52 17.68 -19.70
CA HIS A 478 -17.80 18.93 -19.42
C HIS A 478 -17.50 19.11 -17.92
N PHE A 479 -18.02 18.23 -17.06
CA PHE A 479 -17.74 18.22 -15.63
C PHE A 479 -16.50 17.36 -15.36
N ALA A 480 -15.53 18.00 -14.70
CA ALA A 480 -14.27 17.38 -14.32
C ALA A 480 -14.30 16.86 -12.87
N ASN A 481 -13.22 16.19 -12.48
CA ASN A 481 -12.91 15.87 -11.09
C ASN A 481 -11.40 15.84 -10.87
N PRO A 482 -10.86 16.06 -9.65
CA PRO A 482 -9.41 16.03 -9.43
C PRO A 482 -8.76 14.77 -10.01
N PRO A 483 -7.69 14.90 -10.82
CA PRO A 483 -7.09 13.78 -11.53
C PRO A 483 -6.20 12.90 -10.64
N THR A 484 -6.61 12.56 -9.41
CA THR A 484 -5.74 11.94 -8.39
C THR A 484 -5.03 10.65 -8.82
N LEU A 485 -5.49 9.92 -9.84
CA LEU A 485 -4.73 8.80 -10.43
C LEU A 485 -3.32 9.22 -10.90
N ILE A 486 -3.09 10.49 -11.24
CA ILE A 486 -1.75 10.99 -11.56
C ILE A 486 -0.80 10.93 -10.35
N THR A 487 -1.31 11.07 -9.11
CA THR A 487 -0.48 10.94 -7.90
C THR A 487 -0.08 9.49 -7.67
N ALA A 488 -0.97 8.55 -7.97
CA ALA A 488 -0.71 7.11 -7.94
C ALA A 488 0.33 6.71 -9.00
N LEU A 489 0.22 7.25 -10.23
CA LEU A 489 1.20 7.05 -11.29
C LEU A 489 2.58 7.61 -10.91
N MET A 490 2.64 8.82 -10.37
CA MET A 490 3.90 9.39 -9.87
C MET A 490 4.51 8.51 -8.77
N ARG A 491 3.69 7.88 -7.90
CA ARG A 491 4.18 6.93 -6.90
C ARG A 491 4.69 5.63 -7.52
N TYR A 492 4.02 5.10 -8.54
CA TYR A 492 4.52 3.98 -9.32
C TYR A 492 5.88 4.31 -9.95
N MET A 493 6.01 5.47 -10.60
CA MET A 493 7.28 5.93 -11.17
C MET A 493 8.40 6.00 -10.13
N ASN A 494 8.10 6.45 -8.91
CA ASN A 494 9.07 6.46 -7.81
C ASN A 494 9.46 5.05 -7.34
N ARG A 495 8.51 4.11 -7.25
CA ARG A 495 8.79 2.70 -6.96
C ARG A 495 9.62 2.05 -8.06
N LEU A 496 9.32 2.32 -9.34
CA LEU A 496 10.07 1.83 -10.49
C LEU A 496 11.54 2.31 -10.43
N LYS A 497 11.77 3.59 -10.14
CA LYS A 497 13.14 4.14 -9.94
C LYS A 497 13.86 3.47 -8.77
N THR A 498 13.17 3.28 -7.63
CA THR A 498 13.75 2.63 -6.44
C THR A 498 14.08 1.16 -6.71
N GLY A 499 13.17 0.42 -7.36
CA GLY A 499 13.33 -0.97 -7.75
C GLY A 499 14.51 -1.19 -8.70
N ARG A 500 14.68 -0.30 -9.67
CA ARG A 500 15.87 -0.31 -10.55
C ARG A 500 17.15 -0.06 -9.78
N ASN A 501 17.17 0.93 -8.90
CA ASN A 501 18.35 1.20 -8.08
C ASN A 501 18.72 -0.02 -7.23
N SER A 502 17.75 -0.78 -6.69
CA SER A 502 18.01 -2.03 -5.97
C SER A 502 18.47 -3.18 -6.89
N MET A 503 17.99 -3.25 -8.13
CA MET A 503 18.46 -4.25 -9.11
C MET A 503 19.87 -3.91 -9.62
N GLU A 504 20.17 -2.64 -9.85
CA GLU A 504 21.48 -2.14 -10.26
C GLU A 504 22.52 -2.20 -9.13
N SER A 505 22.10 -2.04 -7.87
CA SER A 505 22.94 -2.23 -6.67
C SER A 505 23.21 -3.71 -6.35
N GLY A 506 22.47 -4.63 -6.96
CA GLY A 506 22.55 -6.07 -6.68
C GLY A 506 21.85 -6.49 -5.39
N ASP A 507 21.04 -5.60 -4.79
CA ASP A 507 20.20 -5.89 -3.61
C ASP A 507 18.90 -6.61 -3.95
N SER A 508 18.69 -6.99 -5.21
CA SER A 508 17.51 -7.76 -5.58
C SER A 508 17.60 -9.15 -4.94
N PHE A 509 16.67 -9.42 -4.02
CA PHE A 509 16.11 -10.76 -3.84
C PHE A 509 15.70 -11.25 -5.24
N MET A 510 16.62 -11.89 -5.95
CA MET A 510 16.27 -12.69 -7.12
C MET A 510 15.42 -13.83 -6.57
N PHE A 511 14.11 -13.71 -6.71
CA PHE A 511 13.22 -14.86 -6.63
C PHE A 511 13.85 -15.94 -7.53
N GLY A 512 14.24 -17.06 -6.93
CA GLY A 512 14.85 -18.16 -7.66
C GLY A 512 13.86 -18.66 -8.71
N GLY A 513 14.14 -18.40 -9.98
CA GLY A 513 13.26 -18.82 -11.07
C GLY A 513 11.93 -18.04 -11.14
N VAL A 514 11.27 -18.18 -12.29
CA VAL A 514 9.91 -17.64 -12.49
C VAL A 514 8.93 -18.56 -11.75
N GLU A 515 8.55 -18.19 -10.53
CA GLU A 515 7.48 -18.85 -9.78
C GLU A 515 6.14 -18.17 -10.10
N LEU A 516 5.46 -18.64 -11.15
CA LEU A 516 4.18 -18.06 -11.63
C LEU A 516 3.03 -18.19 -10.61
N ASP A 517 3.16 -19.07 -9.62
CA ASP A 517 2.24 -19.27 -8.52
C ASP A 517 2.56 -18.40 -7.28
N ASN A 518 3.70 -17.69 -7.29
CA ASN A 518 4.12 -16.84 -6.17
C ASN A 518 3.42 -15.46 -6.22
N PRO A 519 2.54 -15.12 -5.25
CA PRO A 519 1.79 -13.87 -5.26
C PRO A 519 2.68 -12.62 -5.13
N LEU A 520 3.87 -12.73 -4.50
CA LEU A 520 4.78 -11.59 -4.34
C LEU A 520 5.49 -11.22 -5.64
N PHE A 521 5.83 -12.24 -6.43
CA PHE A 521 6.39 -12.05 -7.77
C PHE A 521 5.37 -11.37 -8.69
N LEU A 522 4.14 -11.91 -8.76
CA LEU A 522 3.06 -11.31 -9.56
C LEU A 522 2.69 -9.90 -9.08
N ALA A 523 2.79 -9.62 -7.79
CA ALA A 523 2.48 -8.32 -7.21
C ALA A 523 3.46 -7.20 -7.58
N ASN A 524 4.65 -7.52 -8.10
CA ASN A 524 5.72 -6.54 -8.34
C ASN A 524 6.41 -6.71 -9.70
N TYR A 525 5.84 -7.49 -10.62
CA TYR A 525 6.49 -7.83 -11.88
C TYR A 525 6.88 -6.57 -12.67
N HIS A 526 5.98 -5.58 -12.77
CA HIS A 526 6.25 -4.33 -13.47
C HIS A 526 7.31 -3.43 -12.81
N ILE A 527 7.66 -3.64 -11.54
CA ILE A 527 8.80 -2.95 -10.90
C ILE A 527 10.12 -3.62 -11.30
N THR A 528 10.11 -4.95 -11.40
CA THR A 528 11.30 -5.76 -11.70
C THR A 528 11.61 -5.90 -13.19
N SER A 529 10.63 -5.77 -14.07
CA SER A 529 10.81 -5.87 -15.52
C SER A 529 10.71 -4.51 -16.20
N LYS A 530 11.84 -3.98 -16.69
CA LYS A 530 11.85 -2.73 -17.46
C LYS A 530 10.97 -2.81 -18.70
N HIS A 531 10.99 -3.94 -19.41
CA HIS A 531 10.18 -4.13 -20.61
C HIS A 531 8.69 -4.06 -20.27
N ALA A 532 8.23 -4.83 -19.28
CA ALA A 532 6.83 -4.81 -18.83
C ALA A 532 6.41 -3.40 -18.37
N ALA A 533 7.26 -2.70 -17.60
CA ALA A 533 7.01 -1.34 -17.16
C ALA A 533 6.78 -0.38 -18.33
N THR A 534 7.68 -0.40 -19.33
CA THR A 534 7.58 0.47 -20.51
C THR A 534 6.40 0.12 -21.40
N THR A 535 6.08 -1.18 -21.56
CA THR A 535 4.92 -1.64 -22.32
C THR A 535 3.62 -1.20 -21.67
N TYR A 536 3.51 -1.34 -20.34
CA TYR A 536 2.37 -0.86 -19.56
C TYR A 536 2.21 0.67 -19.68
N LEU A 537 3.28 1.43 -19.42
CA LEU A 537 3.25 2.89 -19.51
C LEU A 537 2.87 3.36 -20.92
N GLY A 538 3.44 2.75 -21.96
CA GLY A 538 3.10 3.04 -23.36
C GLY A 538 1.63 2.73 -23.71
N THR A 539 1.01 1.78 -23.01
CA THR A 539 -0.41 1.43 -23.19
C THR A 539 -1.33 2.51 -22.61
N ILE A 540 -1.06 2.99 -21.40
CA ILE A 540 -1.95 3.93 -20.71
C ILE A 540 -1.66 5.41 -21.04
N TYR A 541 -0.44 5.72 -21.47
CA TYR A 541 0.02 7.09 -21.69
C TYR A 541 -0.85 7.88 -22.69
N PRO A 542 -1.27 7.33 -23.84
CA PRO A 542 -2.14 8.06 -24.77
C PRO A 542 -3.45 8.53 -24.14
N SER A 543 -4.09 7.70 -23.30
CA SER A 543 -5.33 8.06 -22.61
C SER A 543 -5.10 9.21 -21.62
N PHE A 544 -4.07 9.12 -20.78
CA PHE A 544 -3.78 10.20 -19.81
C PHE A 544 -3.30 11.49 -20.50
N LYS A 545 -2.58 11.40 -21.62
CA LYS A 545 -2.22 12.58 -22.42
C LYS A 545 -3.46 13.25 -23.00
N ARG A 546 -4.41 12.46 -23.54
CA ARG A 546 -5.69 12.95 -24.06
C ARG A 546 -6.52 13.61 -22.97
N GLN A 547 -6.64 12.97 -21.81
CA GLN A 547 -7.35 13.55 -20.66
C GLN A 547 -6.72 14.87 -20.20
N TYR A 548 -5.39 14.95 -20.13
CA TYR A 548 -4.71 16.22 -19.81
C TYR A 548 -5.04 17.33 -20.83
N GLN A 549 -5.05 17.01 -22.13
CA GLN A 549 -5.46 17.95 -23.17
C GLN A 549 -6.93 18.37 -23.03
N TRP A 550 -7.80 17.43 -22.68
CA TRP A 550 -9.21 17.68 -22.37
C TRP A 550 -9.36 18.66 -21.20
N PHE A 551 -8.67 18.43 -20.08
CA PHE A 551 -8.68 19.35 -18.94
C PHE A 551 -8.25 20.76 -19.37
N ARG A 552 -7.17 20.86 -20.15
CA ARG A 552 -6.65 22.14 -20.63
C ARG A 552 -7.65 22.91 -21.48
N ARG A 553 -8.42 22.19 -22.31
CA ARG A 553 -9.42 22.78 -23.20
C ARG A 553 -10.72 23.13 -22.46
N MET A 554 -11.21 22.21 -21.63
CA MET A 554 -12.55 22.29 -21.04
C MET A 554 -12.59 23.08 -19.75
N GLN A 555 -11.49 23.09 -18.98
CA GLN A 555 -11.41 23.78 -17.69
C GLN A 555 -10.57 25.08 -17.78
N TRP A 556 -10.33 25.59 -18.99
CA TRP A 556 -9.57 26.82 -19.23
C TRP A 556 -10.16 28.03 -18.50
N GLY A 557 -9.30 28.89 -17.94
CA GLY A 557 -9.67 30.14 -17.27
C GLY A 557 -9.20 31.37 -18.04
N GLN A 558 -9.96 32.47 -17.99
CA GLN A 558 -9.61 33.73 -18.67
C GLN A 558 -8.80 34.64 -17.75
N ILE A 559 -7.62 35.07 -18.22
CA ILE A 559 -6.73 36.00 -17.49
C ILE A 559 -7.02 37.45 -17.93
N THR A 560 -6.83 37.74 -19.22
CA THR A 560 -6.73 39.12 -19.72
C THR A 560 -8.06 39.88 -19.78
N GLU A 561 -9.18 39.18 -19.93
CA GLU A 561 -10.52 39.77 -20.06
C GLU A 561 -10.95 40.56 -18.81
N TRP A 562 -10.41 40.19 -17.64
CA TRP A 562 -10.80 40.73 -16.33
C TRP A 562 -9.71 41.59 -15.68
N GLY A 563 -8.86 42.23 -16.50
CA GLY A 563 -7.82 43.14 -16.04
C GLY A 563 -6.64 42.48 -15.32
N ARG A 564 -6.48 41.15 -15.41
CA ARG A 564 -5.34 40.42 -14.84
C ARG A 564 -4.18 40.38 -15.84
N SER A 565 -2.96 40.34 -15.33
CA SER A 565 -1.74 40.14 -16.11
C SER A 565 -0.90 39.04 -15.52
N SER A 566 -0.48 38.07 -16.34
CA SER A 566 0.49 37.03 -16.00
C SER A 566 1.42 36.83 -17.19
N THR A 567 2.69 36.52 -16.90
CA THR A 567 3.70 36.13 -17.88
C THR A 567 3.30 34.84 -18.59
N SER A 568 2.58 33.98 -17.87
CA SER A 568 2.01 32.73 -18.37
C SER A 568 0.54 32.92 -18.78
N GLN A 569 0.06 32.05 -19.65
CA GLN A 569 -1.35 31.99 -20.04
C GLN A 569 -2.07 30.81 -19.39
N GLU A 570 -1.41 30.07 -18.50
CA GLU A 570 -1.97 28.90 -17.85
C GLU A 570 -2.84 29.32 -16.65
N ALA A 571 -4.16 29.25 -16.79
CA ALA A 571 -5.11 29.48 -15.72
C ALA A 571 -6.35 28.60 -15.90
N TYR A 572 -6.99 28.23 -14.80
CA TYR A 572 -8.01 27.19 -14.82
C TYR A 572 -9.20 27.51 -13.90
N ARG A 573 -10.39 27.04 -14.30
CA ARG A 573 -11.64 27.18 -13.53
C ARG A 573 -12.46 25.90 -13.64
N TRP A 574 -13.00 25.47 -12.52
CA TRP A 574 -13.94 24.36 -12.42
C TRP A 574 -15.26 24.72 -13.10
N ARG A 575 -15.71 23.87 -14.03
CA ARG A 575 -17.05 23.96 -14.64
C ARG A 575 -18.11 23.27 -13.78
N GLY A 576 -19.37 23.61 -13.96
CA GLY A 576 -20.49 22.94 -13.28
C GLY A 576 -20.71 23.33 -11.82
N ARG A 577 -20.32 24.56 -11.46
CA ARG A 577 -20.59 25.13 -10.14
C ARG A 577 -22.08 25.52 -10.04
N LYS A 578 -22.75 25.15 -8.94
CA LYS A 578 -24.16 25.49 -8.67
C LYS A 578 -24.26 26.22 -7.34
N GLY A 579 -24.56 27.52 -7.37
CA GLY A 579 -24.61 28.36 -6.17
C GLY A 579 -23.33 28.29 -5.32
N ILE A 580 -23.46 27.78 -4.09
CA ILE A 580 -22.33 27.62 -3.15
C ILE A 580 -21.60 26.27 -3.29
N HIS A 581 -21.99 25.43 -4.25
CA HIS A 581 -21.43 24.09 -4.43
C HIS A 581 -20.57 23.97 -5.70
N THR A 582 -19.38 23.40 -5.56
CA THR A 582 -18.45 23.09 -6.66
C THR A 582 -18.11 21.61 -6.64
N LEU A 583 -19.11 20.76 -6.94
CA LEU A 583 -19.01 19.28 -6.93
C LEU A 583 -17.85 18.74 -7.77
N THR A 584 -17.53 19.42 -8.88
CA THR A 584 -16.45 19.04 -9.77
C THR A 584 -15.08 19.17 -9.12
N SER A 585 -14.91 19.99 -8.10
CA SER A 585 -13.65 20.08 -7.35
C SER A 585 -13.41 18.92 -6.39
N GLY A 586 -14.46 18.15 -6.05
CA GLY A 586 -14.42 17.16 -4.96
C GLY A 586 -14.47 17.76 -3.55
N LEU A 587 -14.46 19.10 -3.44
CA LEU A 587 -14.64 19.85 -2.19
C LEU A 587 -15.98 20.60 -2.25
N ASP A 588 -17.06 19.82 -2.24
CA ASP A 588 -18.41 20.21 -2.65
C ASP A 588 -18.87 21.58 -2.13
N ASP A 589 -18.92 21.78 -0.82
CA ASP A 589 -19.40 23.02 -0.18
C ASP A 589 -18.26 23.95 0.31
N TYR A 590 -17.00 23.70 -0.07
CA TYR A 590 -15.90 24.58 0.31
C TYR A 590 -16.17 26.01 -0.21
N PRO A 591 -16.11 27.05 0.64
CA PRO A 591 -16.51 28.39 0.24
C PRO A 591 -15.61 28.93 -0.89
N ARG A 592 -16.27 29.32 -1.98
CA ARG A 592 -15.69 30.07 -3.12
C ARG A 592 -16.40 31.41 -3.25
N SER A 593 -16.21 32.13 -4.35
CA SER A 593 -16.84 33.45 -4.59
C SER A 593 -18.35 33.38 -4.35
N THR A 594 -18.91 34.24 -3.49
CA THR A 594 -20.36 34.22 -3.21
C THR A 594 -21.22 34.52 -4.42
N GLU A 595 -20.67 35.27 -5.37
CA GLU A 595 -21.24 35.54 -6.69
C GLU A 595 -20.44 34.72 -7.71
N PRO A 596 -20.98 33.58 -8.18
CA PRO A 596 -20.33 32.79 -9.23
C PRO A 596 -20.12 33.61 -10.49
N HIS A 597 -18.94 33.53 -11.09
CA HIS A 597 -18.58 34.35 -12.24
C HIS A 597 -17.71 33.58 -13.25
N ALA A 598 -17.95 33.79 -14.55
CA ALA A 598 -17.21 33.10 -15.62
C ALA A 598 -15.69 33.37 -15.57
N GLY A 599 -15.31 34.53 -15.01
CA GLY A 599 -13.95 34.95 -14.74
C GLY A 599 -13.32 34.39 -13.47
N GLU A 600 -13.92 33.48 -12.71
CA GLU A 600 -13.23 32.83 -11.58
C GLU A 600 -11.97 32.08 -12.04
N LEU A 601 -10.95 31.98 -11.18
CA LEU A 601 -9.79 31.10 -11.36
C LEU A 601 -9.55 30.34 -10.06
N HIS A 602 -9.38 29.02 -10.17
CA HIS A 602 -9.33 28.12 -9.01
C HIS A 602 -7.91 27.58 -8.78
N VAL A 603 -7.38 27.87 -7.59
CA VAL A 603 -5.98 27.58 -7.26
C VAL A 603 -5.72 26.07 -7.14
N ASP A 604 -6.67 25.33 -6.58
CA ASP A 604 -6.61 23.87 -6.44
C ASP A 604 -6.53 23.19 -7.80
N LEU A 605 -7.32 23.65 -8.78
CA LEU A 605 -7.28 23.11 -10.14
C LEU A 605 -5.96 23.41 -10.86
N LEU A 606 -5.43 24.63 -10.76
CA LEU A 606 -4.12 24.96 -11.31
C LEU A 606 -3.03 24.04 -10.72
N CYS A 607 -3.08 23.80 -9.41
CA CYS A 607 -2.15 22.89 -8.75
C CYS A 607 -2.26 21.44 -9.25
N TRP A 608 -3.48 20.94 -9.48
CA TRP A 608 -3.68 19.63 -10.08
C TRP A 608 -3.10 19.53 -11.48
N MET A 609 -3.32 20.56 -12.32
CA MET A 609 -2.79 20.62 -13.68
C MET A 609 -1.26 20.69 -13.71
N ALA A 610 -0.65 21.41 -12.76
CA ALA A 610 0.80 21.47 -12.60
C ALA A 610 1.38 20.09 -12.23
N LEU A 611 0.72 19.35 -11.34
CA LEU A 611 1.16 17.99 -11.01
C LEU A 611 0.93 17.01 -12.17
N TYR A 612 -0.14 17.20 -12.95
CA TYR A 612 -0.46 16.38 -14.11
C TYR A 612 0.65 16.50 -15.17
N SER A 613 1.01 17.73 -15.56
CA SER A 613 2.08 17.98 -16.52
C SER A 613 3.41 17.39 -16.04
N LYS A 614 3.78 17.58 -14.76
CA LYS A 614 4.98 16.97 -14.16
C LYS A 614 4.97 15.44 -14.25
N THR A 615 3.81 14.82 -14.04
CA THR A 615 3.65 13.36 -14.12
C THR A 615 3.78 12.85 -15.54
N LEU A 616 3.12 13.50 -16.51
CA LEU A 616 3.26 13.15 -17.91
C LEU A 616 4.70 13.31 -18.38
N GLY A 617 5.37 14.41 -18.03
CA GLY A 617 6.78 14.62 -18.36
C GLY A 617 7.68 13.50 -17.84
N ALA A 618 7.47 13.03 -16.60
CA ALA A 618 8.22 11.91 -16.04
C ALA A 618 7.96 10.58 -16.77
N ILE A 619 6.72 10.33 -17.22
CA ILE A 619 6.38 9.14 -18.02
C ILE A 619 6.97 9.26 -19.44
N SER A 620 6.89 10.43 -20.07
CA SER A 620 7.48 10.69 -21.39
C SER A 620 8.98 10.44 -21.39
N GLN A 621 9.69 10.88 -20.35
CA GLN A 621 11.13 10.58 -20.16
C GLN A 621 11.39 9.07 -20.07
N GLU A 622 10.56 8.34 -19.31
CA GLU A 622 10.69 6.89 -19.18
C GLU A 622 10.43 6.14 -20.50
N LEU A 623 9.54 6.68 -21.34
CA LEU A 623 9.23 6.15 -22.67
C LEU A 623 10.19 6.63 -23.77
N GLY A 624 11.15 7.50 -23.47
CA GLY A 624 12.06 8.09 -24.46
C GLY A 624 11.39 9.08 -25.41
N MET A 625 10.31 9.74 -24.98
CA MET A 625 9.56 10.73 -25.75
C MET A 625 10.02 12.15 -25.40
N ASP A 626 11.20 12.53 -25.87
CA ASP A 626 11.89 13.77 -25.46
C ASP A 626 11.10 15.06 -25.77
N GLU A 627 10.39 15.12 -26.91
CA GLU A 627 9.56 16.29 -27.27
C GLU A 627 8.40 16.49 -26.30
N ASP A 628 7.69 15.41 -25.97
CA ASP A 628 6.60 15.43 -24.99
C ASP A 628 7.14 15.79 -23.60
N ALA A 629 8.29 15.23 -23.21
CA ALA A 629 8.93 15.54 -21.94
C ALA A 629 9.26 17.03 -21.81
N ALA A 630 9.85 17.63 -22.84
CA ALA A 630 10.17 19.06 -22.88
C ALA A 630 8.91 19.94 -22.88
N LEU A 631 7.86 19.53 -23.61
CA LEU A 631 6.58 20.23 -23.64
C LEU A 631 5.94 20.30 -22.25
N PHE A 632 5.87 19.18 -21.55
CA PHE A 632 5.25 19.12 -20.24
C PHE A 632 6.08 19.79 -19.15
N ASP A 633 7.41 19.72 -19.23
CA ASP A 633 8.30 20.48 -18.34
C ASP A 633 8.08 21.99 -18.49
N LYS A 634 7.97 22.48 -19.74
CA LYS A 634 7.62 23.88 -20.00
C LYS A 634 6.27 24.26 -19.41
N GLN A 635 5.22 23.48 -19.69
CA GLN A 635 3.86 23.76 -19.19
C GLN A 635 3.79 23.71 -17.66
N HIS A 636 4.53 22.79 -17.02
CA HIS A 636 4.65 22.76 -15.56
C HIS A 636 5.22 24.08 -15.02
N LYS A 637 6.32 24.57 -15.60
CA LYS A 637 6.95 25.85 -15.22
C LYS A 637 6.02 27.04 -15.47
N ASP A 638 5.33 27.06 -16.60
CA ASP A 638 4.35 28.10 -16.94
C ASP A 638 3.21 28.14 -15.90
N MET A 639 2.74 26.99 -15.39
CA MET A 639 1.74 26.92 -14.33
C MET A 639 2.26 27.38 -12.96
N LEU A 640 3.52 27.08 -12.62
CA LEU A 640 4.14 27.57 -11.38
C LEU A 640 4.30 29.10 -11.40
N LEU A 641 4.61 29.69 -12.56
CA LEU A 641 4.61 31.15 -12.72
C LEU A 641 3.21 31.75 -12.47
N SER A 642 2.18 31.20 -13.11
CA SER A 642 0.80 31.64 -12.87
C SER A 642 0.37 31.51 -11.41
N LEU A 643 0.81 30.45 -10.72
CA LEU A 643 0.50 30.25 -9.32
C LEU A 643 1.03 31.39 -8.46
N GLU A 644 2.27 31.80 -8.67
CA GLU A 644 2.90 32.91 -7.93
C GLU A 644 2.35 34.28 -8.33
N GLU A 645 2.11 34.51 -9.63
CA GLU A 645 1.69 35.83 -10.14
C GLU A 645 0.19 36.13 -9.93
N LEU A 646 -0.66 35.10 -9.90
CA LEU A 646 -2.12 35.27 -9.83
C LEU A 646 -2.71 34.91 -8.47
N HIS A 647 -2.25 33.81 -7.85
CA HIS A 647 -2.98 33.22 -6.73
C HIS A 647 -2.40 33.58 -5.35
N TRP A 648 -1.20 34.15 -5.27
CA TRP A 648 -0.65 34.63 -4.01
C TRP A 648 -1.25 35.99 -3.64
N ASP A 649 -1.89 36.09 -2.47
CA ASP A 649 -2.36 37.35 -1.92
C ASP A 649 -1.41 37.85 -0.83
N GLU A 650 -0.73 38.96 -1.10
CA GLU A 650 0.20 39.59 -0.15
C GLU A 650 -0.50 40.07 1.12
N SER A 651 -1.78 40.45 1.04
CA SER A 651 -2.48 41.01 2.20
C SER A 651 -2.83 39.96 3.25
N SER A 652 -3.30 38.79 2.81
CA SER A 652 -3.65 37.66 3.68
C SER A 652 -2.53 36.64 3.86
N GLN A 653 -1.41 36.78 3.15
CA GLN A 653 -0.23 35.91 3.16
C GLN A 653 -0.61 34.44 2.90
N THR A 654 -1.40 34.20 1.85
CA THR A 654 -1.83 32.86 1.48
C THR A 654 -2.19 32.76 0.00
N TYR A 655 -2.32 31.52 -0.50
CA TYR A 655 -2.85 31.28 -1.83
C TYR A 655 -4.38 31.22 -1.82
N THR A 656 -5.02 31.82 -2.83
CA THR A 656 -6.47 31.96 -2.91
C THR A 656 -7.01 31.68 -4.30
N ASP A 657 -8.31 31.40 -4.38
CA ASP A 657 -9.04 31.55 -5.64
C ASP A 657 -9.12 33.04 -6.03
N LEU A 658 -9.44 33.30 -7.29
CA LEU A 658 -9.73 34.63 -7.82
C LEU A 658 -11.15 34.70 -8.35
N SER A 659 -11.79 35.84 -8.21
CA SER A 659 -13.08 36.15 -8.81
C SER A 659 -13.08 37.56 -9.41
N VAL A 660 -14.23 37.98 -9.94
CA VAL A 660 -14.45 39.29 -10.55
C VAL A 660 -15.70 39.90 -9.93
N ASN A 661 -15.64 41.16 -9.53
CA ASN A 661 -16.80 41.87 -8.98
C ASN A 661 -17.71 42.42 -10.10
N ALA A 662 -18.86 42.96 -9.73
CA ALA A 662 -19.81 43.59 -10.67
C ALA A 662 -19.21 44.74 -11.51
N GLN A 663 -18.08 45.33 -11.10
CA GLN A 663 -17.37 46.37 -11.85
C GLN A 663 -16.31 45.80 -12.82
N GLY A 664 -16.25 44.48 -12.99
CA GLY A 664 -15.27 43.80 -13.84
C GLY A 664 -13.86 43.75 -13.26
N GLN A 665 -13.68 44.05 -11.97
CA GLN A 665 -12.37 44.07 -11.32
C GLN A 665 -12.08 42.72 -10.64
N SER A 666 -10.91 42.18 -10.90
CA SER A 666 -10.44 40.96 -10.25
C SER A 666 -10.13 41.18 -8.76
N TYR A 667 -10.46 40.21 -7.92
CA TYR A 667 -10.12 40.20 -6.50
C TYR A 667 -9.82 38.79 -5.96
N HIS A 668 -9.11 38.71 -4.84
CA HIS A 668 -8.79 37.46 -4.15
C HIS A 668 -9.95 37.00 -3.26
N VAL A 669 -10.34 35.73 -3.42
CA VAL A 669 -11.38 35.08 -2.60
C VAL A 669 -10.71 34.39 -1.41
N VAL A 670 -10.65 35.09 -0.28
CA VAL A 670 -9.86 34.65 0.88
C VAL A 670 -10.68 33.74 1.80
N HIS A 671 -10.55 32.42 1.60
CA HIS A 671 -11.04 31.39 2.51
C HIS A 671 -9.90 30.45 2.90
N LYS A 672 -9.27 30.70 4.06
CA LYS A 672 -8.09 29.94 4.52
C LYS A 672 -8.49 28.53 4.90
N GLY A 673 -7.88 27.54 4.27
CA GLY A 673 -8.20 26.13 4.49
C GLY A 673 -7.46 25.25 3.51
N TYR A 674 -8.03 24.08 3.17
CA TYR A 674 -7.39 23.12 2.29
C TYR A 674 -6.97 23.71 0.95
N ILE A 675 -7.80 24.52 0.27
CA ILE A 675 -7.44 25.09 -1.05
C ILE A 675 -6.16 25.93 -0.99
N SER A 676 -5.96 26.68 0.10
CA SER A 676 -4.77 27.50 0.34
C SER A 676 -3.49 26.67 0.50
N LEU A 677 -3.62 25.40 0.87
CA LEU A 677 -2.50 24.50 1.09
C LEU A 677 -2.11 23.68 -0.15
N PHE A 678 -2.91 23.66 -1.23
CA PHE A 678 -2.66 22.82 -2.40
C PHE A 678 -1.25 22.96 -3.01
N PRO A 679 -0.70 24.18 -3.16
CA PRO A 679 0.69 24.36 -3.61
C PRO A 679 1.70 23.55 -2.80
N MET A 680 1.56 23.58 -1.47
CA MET A 680 2.43 22.84 -0.55
C MET A 680 2.06 21.35 -0.53
N MET A 681 0.78 20.99 -0.42
CA MET A 681 0.30 19.60 -0.35
C MET A 681 0.74 18.77 -1.56
N LEU A 682 0.78 19.37 -2.76
CA LEU A 682 1.20 18.70 -3.99
C LEU A 682 2.70 18.84 -4.28
N GLY A 683 3.46 19.52 -3.42
CA GLY A 683 4.91 19.68 -3.55
C GLY A 683 5.32 20.56 -4.73
N LEU A 684 4.57 21.64 -4.97
CA LEU A 684 4.81 22.62 -6.01
C LEU A 684 5.65 23.80 -5.53
N LEU A 685 5.74 24.00 -4.21
CA LEU A 685 6.65 24.99 -3.60
C LEU A 685 8.01 24.35 -3.34
N GLU A 686 9.07 25.05 -3.72
CA GLU A 686 10.45 24.71 -3.34
C GLU A 686 10.65 24.87 -1.82
N HIS A 687 11.60 24.12 -1.26
CA HIS A 687 11.80 24.03 0.19
C HIS A 687 12.35 25.32 0.83
N ASP A 688 12.80 26.26 0.01
CA ASP A 688 13.30 27.59 0.37
C ASP A 688 12.42 28.72 -0.21
N SER A 689 11.23 28.40 -0.75
CA SER A 689 10.27 29.41 -1.22
C SER A 689 9.95 30.44 -0.14
N GLN A 690 9.94 31.72 -0.51
CA GLN A 690 9.61 32.82 0.41
C GLN A 690 8.19 32.70 0.99
N HIS A 691 7.25 32.05 0.28
CA HIS A 691 5.86 31.88 0.71
C HIS A 691 5.64 30.64 1.58
N LEU A 692 6.58 29.69 1.60
CA LEU A 692 6.42 28.44 2.34
C LEU A 692 6.27 28.67 3.85
N GLY A 693 6.97 29.65 4.43
CA GLY A 693 6.86 30.00 5.85
C GLY A 693 5.43 30.33 6.26
N ALA A 694 4.78 31.24 5.54
CA ALA A 694 3.40 31.65 5.82
C ALA A 694 2.39 30.48 5.69
N ILE A 695 2.63 29.56 4.75
CA ILE A 695 1.79 28.36 4.60
C ILE A 695 2.00 27.39 5.77
N LEU A 696 3.24 27.20 6.24
CA LEU A 696 3.50 26.37 7.42
C LEU A 696 2.95 27.01 8.70
N ASP A 697 3.00 28.33 8.83
CA ASP A 697 2.39 29.09 9.91
C ASP A 697 0.86 28.90 9.93
N LEU A 698 0.21 28.92 8.75
CA LEU A 698 -1.22 28.60 8.63
C LEU A 698 -1.51 27.16 9.08
N VAL A 699 -0.70 26.19 8.67
CA VAL A 699 -0.87 24.78 9.06
C VAL A 699 -0.80 24.62 10.58
N GLU A 700 0.15 25.25 11.26
CA GLU A 700 0.30 25.13 12.72
C GLU A 700 -0.54 26.13 13.55
N SER A 701 -1.37 26.95 12.90
CA SER A 701 -2.23 27.94 13.57
C SER A 701 -3.44 27.29 14.24
N GLU A 702 -3.46 27.28 15.58
CA GLU A 702 -4.61 26.84 16.39
C GLU A 702 -5.85 27.73 16.21
N ARG A 703 -5.62 29.00 15.86
CA ARG A 703 -6.69 29.97 15.53
C ARG A 703 -7.36 29.63 14.21
N ASP A 704 -6.61 29.06 13.27
CA ASP A 704 -7.12 28.73 11.94
C ASP A 704 -7.47 27.24 11.86
N ILE A 705 -6.58 26.42 11.32
CA ILE A 705 -6.92 25.04 10.91
C ILE A 705 -6.32 23.95 11.80
N TRP A 706 -5.35 24.26 12.67
CA TRP A 706 -4.75 23.25 13.52
C TRP A 706 -5.71 22.77 14.62
N THR A 707 -5.82 21.45 14.81
CA THR A 707 -6.58 20.84 15.90
C THR A 707 -5.82 19.68 16.54
N PRO A 708 -6.23 19.24 17.75
CA PRO A 708 -5.69 18.01 18.38
C PRO A 708 -5.97 16.71 17.61
N TYR A 709 -6.76 16.76 16.54
CA TYR A 709 -7.27 15.58 15.81
C TYR A 709 -6.81 15.53 14.33
N GLY A 710 -6.16 16.60 13.85
CA GLY A 710 -5.79 16.81 12.45
C GLY A 710 -5.98 18.27 12.01
N ILE A 711 -5.65 18.60 10.76
CA ILE A 711 -5.99 19.93 10.21
C ILE A 711 -7.42 19.94 9.67
N ALA A 712 -8.18 20.95 10.10
CA ALA A 712 -9.56 21.23 9.65
C ALA A 712 -9.59 21.66 8.18
N SER A 713 -10.69 21.35 7.49
CA SER A 713 -10.89 21.74 6.08
C SER A 713 -10.90 23.25 5.87
N LEU A 714 -11.51 23.99 6.79
CA LEU A 714 -11.65 25.44 6.75
C LEU A 714 -11.19 26.05 8.08
N SER A 715 -10.63 27.26 8.03
CA SER A 715 -10.19 28.01 9.22
C SER A 715 -11.36 28.25 10.17
N LYS A 716 -11.15 28.05 11.47
CA LYS A 716 -12.13 28.39 12.52
C LYS A 716 -12.47 29.88 12.56
N SER A 717 -11.61 30.73 12.00
CA SER A 717 -11.84 32.18 11.89
C SER A 717 -12.66 32.56 10.64
N ASP A 718 -12.92 31.63 9.73
CA ASP A 718 -13.72 31.88 8.52
C ASP A 718 -15.23 31.94 8.87
N PRO A 719 -15.98 32.91 8.32
CA PRO A 719 -17.43 33.04 8.57
C PRO A 719 -18.25 31.79 8.21
N TYR A 720 -17.78 30.97 7.27
CA TYR A 720 -18.48 29.76 6.84
C TYR A 720 -18.14 28.53 7.68
N PHE A 721 -17.21 28.62 8.63
CA PHE A 721 -16.85 27.49 9.48
C PHE A 721 -18.04 26.94 10.26
N GLY A 722 -18.33 25.66 10.11
CA GLY A 722 -19.44 24.98 10.79
C GLY A 722 -20.83 25.29 10.22
N THR A 723 -20.93 26.01 9.10
CA THR A 723 -22.21 26.42 8.49
C THR A 723 -22.69 25.45 7.40
N GLY A 724 -23.96 25.58 6.99
CA GLY A 724 -24.54 24.81 5.88
C GLY A 724 -24.58 23.30 6.18
N GLU A 725 -24.28 22.48 5.18
CA GLU A 725 -24.13 21.03 5.34
C GLU A 725 -22.90 20.65 6.17
N ASN A 726 -21.96 21.60 6.33
CA ASN A 726 -20.74 21.46 7.09
C ASN A 726 -19.96 20.19 6.67
N TYR A 727 -19.69 20.07 5.37
CA TYR A 727 -18.97 18.94 4.80
C TYR A 727 -17.47 19.26 4.69
N TRP A 728 -17.11 20.25 3.88
CA TRP A 728 -15.77 20.80 3.71
C TRP A 728 -15.56 22.16 4.40
N ARG A 729 -16.45 22.50 5.36
CA ARG A 729 -16.45 23.77 6.10
C ARG A 729 -15.97 23.65 7.54
N GLY A 730 -14.99 22.80 7.80
CA GLY A 730 -14.43 22.61 9.14
C GLY A 730 -14.02 21.18 9.47
N PRO A 731 -14.78 20.13 9.11
CA PRO A 731 -14.39 18.75 9.39
C PRO A 731 -13.01 18.38 8.85
N ILE A 732 -12.40 17.38 9.48
CA ILE A 732 -11.06 16.87 9.18
C ILE A 732 -11.18 15.69 8.22
N TRP A 733 -10.49 15.79 7.09
CA TRP A 733 -10.49 14.76 6.05
C TRP A 733 -9.10 14.12 5.91
N ILE A 734 -9.07 12.80 5.88
CA ILE A 734 -7.82 12.04 5.96
C ILE A 734 -7.00 12.15 4.68
N ASN A 735 -7.61 12.20 3.50
CA ASN A 735 -6.93 12.45 2.23
C ASN A 735 -6.08 13.74 2.24
N MET A 736 -6.63 14.87 2.71
CA MET A 736 -5.92 16.16 2.73
C MET A 736 -4.83 16.21 3.81
N ASN A 737 -5.13 15.65 4.99
CA ASN A 737 -4.14 15.47 6.05
C ASN A 737 -2.98 14.57 5.59
N TYR A 738 -3.31 13.52 4.84
CA TYR A 738 -2.33 12.62 4.25
C TYR A 738 -1.45 13.30 3.20
N LEU A 739 -2.02 14.11 2.29
CA LEU A 739 -1.22 14.87 1.32
C LEU A 739 -0.28 15.85 2.02
N THR A 740 -0.77 16.53 3.06
CA THR A 740 0.04 17.42 3.91
C THR A 740 1.21 16.67 4.54
N LEU A 741 0.94 15.55 5.22
CA LEU A 741 1.99 14.73 5.84
C LEU A 741 2.97 14.16 4.82
N GLN A 742 2.47 13.71 3.67
CA GLN A 742 3.30 13.20 2.58
C GLN A 742 4.24 14.30 2.06
N SER A 743 3.73 15.51 1.85
CA SER A 743 4.53 16.62 1.34
C SER A 743 5.58 17.07 2.35
N LEU A 744 5.18 17.27 3.61
CA LEU A 744 6.11 17.56 4.71
C LEU A 744 7.24 16.54 4.76
N PHE A 745 6.92 15.24 4.66
CA PHE A 745 7.92 14.18 4.70
C PHE A 745 8.88 14.19 3.51
N LYS A 746 8.33 14.30 2.29
CA LYS A 746 9.11 14.14 1.05
C LYS A 746 9.86 15.41 0.65
N ASN A 747 9.24 16.57 0.84
CA ASN A 747 9.65 17.82 0.22
C ASN A 747 10.33 18.78 1.19
N TYR A 748 10.03 18.71 2.50
CA TYR A 748 10.42 19.79 3.42
C TYR A 748 11.22 19.34 4.64
N MET A 749 10.76 18.35 5.41
CA MET A 749 11.36 18.01 6.72
C MET A 749 12.78 17.42 6.62
N ASN A 750 13.12 16.84 5.47
CA ASN A 750 14.41 16.21 5.19
C ASN A 750 15.28 17.02 4.21
N LYS A 751 14.86 18.24 3.84
CA LYS A 751 15.60 19.14 2.94
C LYS A 751 16.24 20.27 3.75
N PRO A 752 17.55 20.55 3.58
CA PRO A 752 18.19 21.71 4.21
C PRO A 752 17.52 23.00 3.74
N GLY A 753 17.10 23.85 4.67
CA GLY A 753 16.42 25.11 4.35
C GLY A 753 15.88 25.81 5.59
N PRO A 754 15.41 27.07 5.44
CA PRO A 754 14.94 27.88 6.56
C PRO A 754 13.78 27.25 7.32
N TYR A 755 12.95 26.45 6.65
CA TYR A 755 11.72 25.87 7.22
C TYR A 755 11.86 24.41 7.66
N GLN A 756 13.05 23.82 7.58
CA GLN A 756 13.25 22.38 7.84
C GLN A 756 12.75 21.97 9.24
N GLN A 757 13.14 22.72 10.28
CA GLN A 757 12.77 22.42 11.66
C GLN A 757 11.26 22.60 11.92
N GLN A 758 10.65 23.61 11.32
CA GLN A 758 9.21 23.84 11.39
C GLN A 758 8.45 22.67 10.75
N ALA A 759 8.85 22.26 9.54
CA ALA A 759 8.25 21.11 8.85
C ALA A 759 8.41 19.80 9.66
N GLN A 760 9.56 19.57 10.31
CA GLN A 760 9.77 18.41 11.18
C GLN A 760 8.80 18.40 12.38
N ARG A 761 8.61 19.56 13.03
CA ARG A 761 7.70 19.72 14.17
C ARG A 761 6.25 19.47 13.74
N ILE A 762 5.79 20.13 12.67
CA ILE A 762 4.44 19.99 12.12
C ILE A 762 4.18 18.53 11.75
N TYR A 763 5.08 17.91 11.00
CA TYR A 763 4.94 16.50 10.60
C TYR A 763 4.77 15.58 11.80
N LYS A 764 5.65 15.69 12.81
CA LYS A 764 5.63 14.85 14.00
C LYS A 764 4.30 14.95 14.74
N ASN A 765 3.84 16.17 14.99
CA ASN A 765 2.65 16.42 15.80
C ASN A 765 1.36 16.10 15.04
N LEU A 766 1.25 16.54 13.78
CA LEU A 766 0.06 16.30 12.96
C LEU A 766 -0.18 14.81 12.75
N ARG A 767 0.91 14.07 12.48
CA ARG A 767 0.86 12.61 12.32
C ARG A 767 0.36 11.92 13.59
N ALA A 768 0.85 12.34 14.76
CA ALA A 768 0.43 11.75 16.03
C ALA A 768 -1.06 12.02 16.30
N ASN A 769 -1.52 13.26 16.08
CA ASN A 769 -2.91 13.66 16.26
C ASN A 769 -3.87 12.85 15.38
N VAL A 770 -3.57 12.74 14.08
CA VAL A 770 -4.43 12.02 13.13
C VAL A 770 -4.52 10.53 13.45
N ILE A 771 -3.37 9.86 13.68
CA ILE A 771 -3.36 8.43 13.99
C ILE A 771 -4.11 8.14 15.28
N LYS A 772 -3.84 8.94 16.33
CA LYS A 772 -4.48 8.79 17.62
C LYS A 772 -6.00 8.92 17.49
N ASN A 773 -6.48 9.99 16.85
CA ASN A 773 -7.92 10.24 16.74
C ASN A 773 -8.65 9.15 15.95
N VAL A 774 -8.09 8.76 14.79
CA VAL A 774 -8.67 7.71 13.93
C VAL A 774 -8.72 6.36 14.65
N HIS A 775 -7.66 6.01 15.40
CA HIS A 775 -7.62 4.77 16.17
C HIS A 775 -8.55 4.79 17.39
N GLU A 776 -8.60 5.90 18.14
CA GLU A 776 -9.49 6.05 19.29
C GLU A 776 -10.98 5.99 18.89
N GLU A 777 -11.36 6.65 17.79
CA GLU A 777 -12.72 6.55 17.26
C GLU A 777 -13.02 5.15 16.74
N TYR A 778 -12.07 4.46 16.09
CA TYR A 778 -12.24 3.06 15.72
C TYR A 778 -12.46 2.16 16.94
N VAL A 779 -11.66 2.31 17.99
CA VAL A 779 -11.81 1.53 19.23
C VAL A 779 -13.17 1.79 19.89
N LYS A 780 -13.64 3.04 19.84
CA LYS A 780 -14.90 3.48 20.44
C LYS A 780 -16.14 3.04 19.64
N THR A 781 -16.10 3.13 18.31
CA THR A 781 -17.29 2.92 17.46
C THR A 781 -17.29 1.60 16.70
N GLY A 782 -16.13 0.94 16.57
CA GLY A 782 -15.94 -0.26 15.74
C GLY A 782 -15.74 0.02 14.25
N TYR A 783 -15.70 1.30 13.84
CA TYR A 783 -15.63 1.70 12.44
C TYR A 783 -14.63 2.84 12.22
N VAL A 784 -14.19 2.97 10.98
CA VAL A 784 -13.56 4.21 10.49
C VAL A 784 -14.53 5.00 9.63
N TRP A 785 -14.34 6.31 9.66
CA TRP A 785 -15.32 7.27 9.15
C TRP A 785 -14.75 8.06 7.97
N GLU A 786 -15.66 8.61 7.18
CA GLU A 786 -15.37 9.47 6.04
C GLU A 786 -14.61 10.73 6.44
N GLN A 787 -15.06 11.37 7.53
CA GLN A 787 -14.50 12.59 8.10
C GLN A 787 -14.61 12.61 9.63
N TYR A 788 -13.88 13.52 10.27
CA TYR A 788 -13.82 13.66 11.74
C TYR A 788 -14.13 15.10 12.19
N GLY A 789 -14.74 15.27 13.36
CA GLY A 789 -15.07 16.58 13.90
C GLY A 789 -13.83 17.38 14.32
N ALA A 790 -13.74 18.65 13.93
CA ALA A 790 -12.63 19.53 14.31
C ALA A 790 -12.61 19.91 15.80
N THR A 791 -13.74 19.75 16.51
CA THR A 791 -13.90 20.17 17.91
C THR A 791 -13.67 19.02 18.90
N HIS A 792 -14.22 17.84 18.65
CA HIS A 792 -14.13 16.69 19.56
C HIS A 792 -13.53 15.43 18.92
N GLY A 793 -13.09 15.51 17.66
CA GLY A 793 -12.48 14.38 16.97
C GLY A 793 -13.46 13.29 16.54
N GLU A 794 -14.76 13.48 16.75
CA GLU A 794 -15.77 12.44 16.54
C GLU A 794 -15.91 12.03 15.07
N GLY A 795 -16.03 10.73 14.80
CA GLY A 795 -16.29 10.21 13.47
C GLY A 795 -17.68 10.64 12.94
N LYS A 796 -17.76 11.02 11.67
CA LYS A 796 -18.99 11.52 11.04
C LYS A 796 -19.24 10.92 9.66
N ARG A 797 -20.51 10.96 9.25
CA ARG A 797 -21.00 10.59 7.92
C ARG A 797 -20.77 9.11 7.60
N SER A 798 -20.27 8.78 6.42
CA SER A 798 -20.26 7.40 5.94
C SER A 798 -19.31 6.51 6.74
N HIS A 799 -19.77 5.29 7.06
CA HIS A 799 -18.99 4.26 7.78
C HIS A 799 -19.50 2.84 7.45
N PRO A 800 -18.64 1.80 7.51
CA PRO A 800 -17.19 1.90 7.44
C PRO A 800 -16.73 2.58 6.14
N PHE A 801 -15.83 3.55 6.27
CA PHE A 801 -15.20 4.25 5.15
C PHE A 801 -13.72 3.87 5.08
N THR A 802 -13.43 2.78 4.38
CA THR A 802 -12.05 2.30 4.14
C THR A 802 -11.53 2.71 2.77
N GLY A 803 -12.06 3.80 2.24
CA GLY A 803 -11.48 4.56 1.13
C GLY A 803 -10.23 5.31 1.57
N TRP A 804 -10.18 6.63 1.40
CA TRP A 804 -8.99 7.41 1.80
C TRP A 804 -8.65 7.33 3.30
N THR A 805 -9.58 6.97 4.18
CA THR A 805 -9.28 6.88 5.62
C THR A 805 -8.35 5.70 5.95
N ALA A 806 -8.23 4.72 5.05
CA ALA A 806 -7.27 3.63 5.17
C ALA A 806 -5.84 3.99 4.69
N LEU A 807 -5.59 5.23 4.24
CA LEU A 807 -4.26 5.68 3.78
C LEU A 807 -3.16 5.44 4.83
N LYS A 808 -1.99 4.99 4.37
CA LYS A 808 -0.81 4.68 5.19
C LYS A 808 -0.13 5.93 5.76
N PHE A 809 0.12 5.96 7.07
CA PHE A 809 1.02 6.95 7.69
C PHE A 809 2.40 6.35 8.02
N THR A 810 3.48 6.85 7.41
CA THR A 810 4.85 6.36 7.68
C THR A 810 5.41 6.91 9.00
N VAL A 811 5.87 6.08 9.95
CA VAL A 811 6.75 6.54 11.07
C VAL A 811 8.20 6.40 10.62
N THR A 812 9.03 7.41 10.87
CA THR A 812 10.48 7.25 10.94
C THR A 812 10.96 7.78 12.28
N GLY A 813 11.50 6.90 13.12
CA GLY A 813 12.15 7.22 14.38
C GLY A 813 13.06 6.05 14.76
N ASN A 814 14.33 6.32 15.05
CA ASN A 814 15.34 5.32 15.42
C ASN A 814 15.74 5.52 16.89
N LYS A 815 15.92 4.43 17.64
CA LYS A 815 16.33 4.47 19.06
C LYS A 815 17.44 3.44 19.35
N ASP A 816 18.56 3.88 19.93
CA ASP A 816 19.58 2.99 20.53
C ASP A 816 19.34 2.81 22.04
N ASN A 817 19.55 1.60 22.56
CA ASN A 817 19.11 1.19 23.90
C ASN A 817 20.18 1.23 25.00
N LYS A 818 21.45 1.58 24.73
CA LYS A 818 22.44 1.80 25.80
C LYS A 818 22.93 3.23 25.97
N SER A 819 22.87 4.04 24.93
CA SER A 819 23.18 5.47 25.00
C SER A 819 22.09 6.37 24.42
N GLY A 820 21.08 5.79 23.76
CA GLY A 820 20.18 6.55 22.89
C GLY A 820 20.78 6.87 21.52
N LEU A 821 22.08 6.60 21.29
CA LEU A 821 22.81 6.97 20.07
C LEU A 821 23.23 5.75 19.24
N ILE A 822 22.81 5.69 17.98
CA ILE A 822 23.34 4.72 17.01
C ILE A 822 24.77 5.13 16.68
N GLY A 823 25.76 4.37 17.14
CA GLY A 823 27.15 4.48 16.69
C GLY A 823 27.28 4.04 15.24
N SER A 824 27.47 4.97 14.31
CA SER A 824 27.70 4.69 12.90
C SER A 824 28.89 5.52 12.41
N ASP A 825 29.69 4.95 11.52
CA ASP A 825 30.83 5.63 10.90
C ASP A 825 30.56 5.72 9.40
N LEU A 826 30.49 6.94 8.86
CA LEU A 826 30.57 7.16 7.42
C LEU A 826 32.04 7.20 7.03
N LYS A 827 32.47 6.29 6.15
CA LYS A 827 33.85 6.25 5.65
C LYS A 827 33.89 6.43 4.14
N ALA A 828 34.72 7.36 3.68
CA ALA A 828 35.02 7.54 2.27
C ALA A 828 36.51 7.22 2.04
N LYS A 829 36.82 6.24 1.19
CA LYS A 829 38.20 5.86 0.87
C LYS A 829 38.50 6.12 -0.61
N TYR A 830 39.51 6.95 -0.87
CA TYR A 830 40.11 7.15 -2.18
C TYR A 830 41.41 6.35 -2.27
N VAL A 831 41.65 5.68 -3.41
CA VAL A 831 42.86 4.88 -3.65
C VAL A 831 43.44 5.20 -5.02
N ASP A 832 44.67 5.70 -5.06
CA ASP A 832 45.51 5.81 -6.26
C ASP A 832 46.46 4.60 -6.30
N LYS A 833 45.98 3.50 -6.92
CA LYS A 833 46.72 2.24 -7.03
C LYS A 833 48.11 2.43 -7.70
N PRO A 834 48.26 3.18 -8.81
CA PRO A 834 49.57 3.44 -9.43
C PRO A 834 50.59 4.13 -8.52
N ARG A 835 50.16 5.06 -7.67
CA ARG A 835 51.06 5.80 -6.76
C ARG A 835 51.15 5.21 -5.37
N GLY A 836 50.37 4.17 -5.07
CA GLY A 836 50.32 3.53 -3.76
C GLY A 836 49.69 4.39 -2.66
N LEU A 837 49.04 5.49 -3.03
CA LEU A 837 48.43 6.44 -2.10
C LEU A 837 47.00 6.01 -1.79
N SER A 838 46.62 6.01 -0.53
CA SER A 838 45.21 5.95 -0.15
C SER A 838 44.87 7.01 0.90
N PHE A 839 43.68 7.56 0.79
CA PHE A 839 43.18 8.58 1.71
C PHE A 839 41.78 8.18 2.16
N THR A 840 41.57 8.09 3.47
CA THR A 840 40.30 7.66 4.08
C THR A 840 39.80 8.74 5.02
N GLU A 841 38.60 9.25 4.76
CA GLU A 841 37.89 10.14 5.67
C GLU A 841 36.87 9.32 6.46
N THR A 842 36.71 9.63 7.74
CA THR A 842 35.74 9.00 8.63
C THR A 842 34.95 10.07 9.37
N TRP A 843 33.63 9.93 9.43
CA TRP A 843 32.79 10.74 10.29
C TRP A 843 31.90 9.83 11.13
N THR A 844 32.05 9.91 12.44
CA THR A 844 31.25 9.12 13.38
C THR A 844 30.00 9.88 13.81
N THR A 845 28.94 9.17 14.18
CA THR A 845 27.71 9.76 14.74
C THR A 845 27.89 10.42 16.11
N THR A 846 29.06 10.23 16.76
CA THR A 846 29.51 10.99 17.94
C THR A 846 30.31 12.24 17.56
N ASN A 847 30.21 12.66 16.29
CA ASN A 847 30.86 13.81 15.69
C ASN A 847 32.40 13.74 15.70
N VAL A 848 33.02 12.56 15.70
CA VAL A 848 34.48 12.45 15.52
C VAL A 848 34.78 12.50 14.03
N LEU A 849 35.55 13.49 13.61
CA LEU A 849 36.11 13.61 12.27
C LEU A 849 37.47 12.93 12.24
N GLY A 850 37.66 11.96 11.37
CA GLY A 850 38.91 11.22 11.18
C GLY A 850 39.41 11.35 9.75
N ALA A 851 40.73 11.39 9.59
CA ALA A 851 41.41 11.35 8.29
C ALA A 851 42.62 10.41 8.40
N GLU A 852 42.77 9.52 7.44
CA GLU A 852 43.88 8.58 7.35
C GLU A 852 44.52 8.66 5.97
N LEU A 853 45.82 8.93 5.94
CA LEU A 853 46.62 8.96 4.73
C LEU A 853 47.60 7.78 4.77
N GLU A 854 47.59 6.94 3.74
CA GLU A 854 48.50 5.80 3.61
C GLU A 854 49.30 5.93 2.31
N LEU A 855 50.59 5.66 2.36
CA LEU A 855 51.49 5.59 1.20
C LEU A 855 52.20 4.24 1.22
N GLU A 856 51.80 3.34 0.34
CA GLU A 856 52.26 1.96 0.28
C GLU A 856 53.06 1.68 -1.00
N ASN A 857 54.21 1.02 -0.89
CA ASN A 857 55.05 0.59 -2.00
C ASN A 857 55.62 1.71 -2.89
N SER A 858 55.35 2.98 -2.60
CA SER A 858 55.79 4.12 -3.41
C SER A 858 57.27 4.46 -3.25
N LEU A 859 57.82 4.25 -2.05
CA LEU A 859 59.24 4.51 -1.74
C LEU A 859 60.10 3.25 -1.82
N ALA A 860 59.57 2.12 -1.34
CA ALA A 860 60.21 0.82 -1.42
C ALA A 860 59.13 -0.27 -1.40
N LYS A 861 59.35 -1.37 -2.14
CA LYS A 861 58.46 -2.53 -2.10
C LYS A 861 58.38 -3.07 -0.67
N GLY A 862 57.16 -3.22 -0.16
CA GLY A 862 56.88 -3.66 1.19
C GLY A 862 56.82 -2.54 2.23
N LEU A 863 57.17 -1.30 1.91
CA LEU A 863 57.12 -0.16 2.84
C LEU A 863 55.78 0.56 2.75
N LYS A 864 55.14 0.77 3.90
CA LYS A 864 53.91 1.53 4.08
C LYS A 864 54.10 2.63 5.12
N LEU A 865 53.82 3.87 4.75
CA LEU A 865 53.73 5.00 5.66
C LEU A 865 52.26 5.32 5.91
N SER A 866 51.89 5.68 7.14
CA SER A 866 50.53 6.05 7.51
C SER A 866 50.51 7.27 8.42
N LEU A 867 49.54 8.14 8.22
CA LEU A 867 49.24 9.26 9.11
C LEU A 867 47.74 9.27 9.38
N VAL A 868 47.36 9.00 10.63
CA VAL A 868 45.96 8.98 11.07
C VAL A 868 45.74 10.17 12.00
N GLY A 869 44.80 11.03 11.67
CA GLY A 869 44.34 12.14 12.50
C GLY A 869 42.88 11.97 12.87
N SER A 870 42.49 12.41 14.07
CA SER A 870 41.09 12.61 14.41
C SER A 870 40.88 13.84 15.29
N LEU A 871 39.70 14.43 15.15
CA LEU A 871 39.23 15.61 15.87
C LEU A 871 37.83 15.31 16.38
N LEU A 872 37.61 15.52 17.68
CA LEU A 872 36.28 15.62 18.27
C LEU A 872 35.96 17.12 18.41
N PRO A 873 35.17 17.74 17.50
CA PRO A 873 34.95 19.18 17.45
C PRO A 873 34.37 19.73 18.76
N ASP A 874 33.41 19.04 19.34
CA ASP A 874 32.68 19.48 20.53
C ASP A 874 33.56 19.63 21.78
N LYS A 875 34.67 18.86 21.86
CA LYS A 875 35.61 18.90 23.00
C LYS A 875 36.98 19.46 22.62
N GLY A 876 37.20 19.75 21.33
CA GLY A 876 38.49 20.16 20.79
C GLY A 876 39.61 19.11 20.92
N THR A 877 39.29 17.87 21.32
CA THR A 877 40.27 16.80 21.53
C THR A 877 40.82 16.33 20.19
N LYS A 878 42.15 16.29 20.07
CA LYS A 878 42.85 15.88 18.86
C LYS A 878 43.68 14.63 19.12
N HIS A 879 43.67 13.71 18.18
CA HIS A 879 44.57 12.56 18.16
C HIS A 879 45.28 12.51 16.81
N ALA A 880 46.56 12.18 16.82
CA ALA A 880 47.31 11.94 15.59
C ALA A 880 48.34 10.85 15.84
N LYS A 881 48.43 9.92 14.88
CA LYS A 881 49.33 8.78 14.94
C LYS A 881 50.04 8.64 13.60
N ALA A 882 51.36 8.66 13.63
CA ALA A 882 52.19 8.33 12.47
C ALA A 882 52.60 6.86 12.56
N GLY A 883 52.61 6.14 11.45
CA GLY A 883 52.98 4.73 11.39
C GLY A 883 53.87 4.42 10.20
N VAL A 884 54.81 3.51 10.40
CA VAL A 884 55.69 2.92 9.40
C VAL A 884 55.54 1.41 9.50
N GLU A 885 55.26 0.75 8.39
CA GLU A 885 55.17 -0.70 8.29
C GLU A 885 56.10 -1.17 7.16
N TYR A 886 56.86 -2.22 7.40
CA TYR A 886 57.75 -2.82 6.41
C TYR A 886 57.58 -4.33 6.37
N LYS A 887 57.24 -4.84 5.19
CA LYS A 887 56.91 -6.25 4.93
C LYS A 887 57.77 -6.84 3.82
N GLN A 888 58.48 -7.91 4.13
CA GLN A 888 59.17 -8.80 3.19
C GLN A 888 58.84 -10.26 3.52
N ASP A 889 59.24 -11.18 2.66
CA ASP A 889 58.89 -12.61 2.76
C ASP A 889 59.22 -13.24 4.13
N TYR A 890 60.27 -12.78 4.80
CA TYR A 890 60.75 -13.33 6.08
C TYR A 890 60.71 -12.34 7.25
N VAL A 891 60.32 -11.09 7.01
CA VAL A 891 60.36 -10.03 8.03
C VAL A 891 59.14 -9.12 7.88
N PHE A 892 58.45 -8.89 8.98
CA PHE A 892 57.39 -7.89 9.10
C PHE A 892 57.65 -7.03 10.33
N THR A 893 57.73 -5.72 10.17
CA THR A 893 57.91 -4.80 11.29
C THR A 893 57.02 -3.60 11.16
N ARG A 894 56.51 -3.10 12.28
CA ARG A 894 55.76 -1.85 12.33
C ARG A 894 56.27 -0.98 13.45
N THR A 895 56.34 0.32 13.20
CA THR A 895 56.60 1.33 14.22
C THR A 895 55.54 2.40 14.12
N SER A 896 55.00 2.85 15.24
CA SER A 896 54.05 3.95 15.26
C SER A 896 54.30 4.90 16.44
N LEU A 897 53.99 6.17 16.22
CA LEU A 897 54.17 7.26 17.16
C LEU A 897 52.81 7.95 17.36
N ASP A 898 52.27 7.91 18.59
CA ASP A 898 51.15 8.77 18.98
C ASP A 898 51.69 10.17 19.32
N LEU A 899 51.18 11.22 18.66
CA LEU A 899 51.77 12.56 18.70
C LEU A 899 51.22 13.44 19.83
N PHE A 900 50.04 13.15 20.38
CA PHE A 900 49.36 14.05 21.33
C PHE A 900 49.17 13.47 22.73
N LYS A 901 49.26 12.15 22.91
CA LYS A 901 49.21 11.51 24.22
C LYS A 901 50.61 11.05 24.62
N GLY A 902 51.41 11.98 25.17
CA GLY A 902 52.78 11.76 25.69
C GLY A 902 53.62 10.83 24.80
N PRO A 903 54.41 11.34 23.83
CA PRO A 903 54.73 10.62 22.61
C PRO A 903 55.09 9.16 22.87
N THR A 904 54.17 8.26 22.56
CA THR A 904 54.35 6.84 22.82
C THR A 904 54.79 6.20 21.52
N ILE A 905 55.99 5.60 21.53
CA ILE A 905 56.52 4.85 20.40
C ILE A 905 56.16 3.39 20.61
N LEU A 906 55.44 2.80 19.66
CA LEU A 906 55.17 1.36 19.62
C LEU A 906 55.92 0.76 18.44
N ALA A 907 56.76 -0.24 18.69
CA ALA A 907 57.51 -0.95 17.68
C ALA A 907 57.28 -2.46 17.82
N ASP A 908 56.99 -3.12 16.71
CA ASP A 908 56.88 -4.57 16.61
C ASP A 908 57.73 -5.11 15.46
N ALA A 909 58.22 -6.34 15.61
CA ALA A 909 58.94 -7.06 14.57
C ALA A 909 58.64 -8.55 14.68
N VAL A 910 58.38 -9.17 13.55
CA VAL A 910 58.17 -10.60 13.37
C VAL A 910 59.14 -11.08 12.30
N VAL A 911 59.92 -12.11 12.62
CA VAL A 911 60.78 -12.82 11.68
C VAL A 911 60.24 -14.23 11.49
N GLY A 912 60.23 -14.70 10.25
CA GLY A 912 59.73 -16.03 9.92
C GLY A 912 60.64 -16.75 8.94
N ASN A 913 60.67 -18.08 9.03
CA ASN A 913 61.36 -18.95 8.09
C ASN A 913 60.72 -20.36 8.12
N ASN A 914 60.51 -20.97 6.95
CA ASN A 914 59.99 -22.33 6.79
C ASN A 914 58.72 -22.61 7.63
N GLY A 915 57.78 -21.66 7.63
CA GLY A 915 56.52 -21.74 8.38
C GLY A 915 56.63 -21.31 9.84
N PHE A 916 57.81 -21.34 10.46
CA PHE A 916 58.00 -20.82 11.82
C PHE A 916 58.07 -19.30 11.81
N PHE A 917 57.53 -18.66 12.85
CA PHE A 917 57.71 -17.24 13.08
C PHE A 917 57.86 -16.92 14.56
N ALA A 918 58.65 -15.89 14.83
CA ALA A 918 58.87 -15.34 16.16
C ALA A 918 58.79 -13.82 16.07
N GLY A 919 58.15 -13.19 17.04
CA GLY A 919 58.02 -11.75 17.04
C GLY A 919 57.84 -11.16 18.42
N GLY A 920 58.01 -9.86 18.51
CA GLY A 920 57.82 -9.10 19.72
C GLY A 920 57.30 -7.71 19.43
N GLU A 921 56.65 -7.12 20.43
CA GLU A 921 56.17 -5.74 20.41
C GLU A 921 56.66 -5.07 21.69
N VAL A 922 57.10 -3.82 21.59
CA VAL A 922 57.46 -2.96 22.71
C VAL A 922 56.79 -1.61 22.52
N ALA A 923 56.23 -1.05 23.59
CA ALA A 923 55.80 0.34 23.60
C ALA A 923 56.51 1.11 24.72
N TYR A 924 57.06 2.25 24.34
CA TYR A 924 57.86 3.15 25.17
C TYR A 924 57.16 4.50 25.24
N ASP A 925 56.84 4.92 26.47
CA ASP A 925 56.31 6.24 26.75
C ASP A 925 57.49 7.20 26.92
N VAL A 926 57.63 8.15 25.99
CA VAL A 926 58.75 9.11 26.01
C VAL A 926 58.60 10.12 27.15
N SER A 927 57.37 10.43 27.59
CA SER A 927 57.14 11.42 28.65
C SER A 927 57.47 10.86 30.02
N ASP A 928 57.12 9.60 30.26
CA ASP A 928 57.36 8.90 31.52
C ASP A 928 58.67 8.08 31.52
N ALA A 929 59.43 8.10 30.41
CA ALA A 929 60.66 7.34 30.19
C ALA A 929 60.56 5.86 30.58
N LYS A 930 59.42 5.22 30.29
CA LYS A 930 59.12 3.84 30.74
C LYS A 930 58.59 2.97 29.61
N VAL A 931 58.95 1.69 29.66
CA VAL A 931 58.31 0.66 28.83
C VAL A 931 56.94 0.33 29.41
N ASN A 932 55.88 0.69 28.71
CA ASN A 932 54.50 0.52 29.18
C ASN A 932 53.87 -0.81 28.69
N LYS A 933 54.38 -1.38 27.58
CA LYS A 933 53.93 -2.65 27.00
C LYS A 933 55.10 -3.43 26.43
N TYR A 934 55.11 -4.75 26.64
CA TYR A 934 55.91 -5.67 25.85
C TYR A 934 55.17 -6.99 25.65
N CYS A 935 55.29 -7.55 24.45
CA CYS A 935 54.68 -8.80 24.03
C CYS A 935 55.71 -9.66 23.31
N ALA A 936 55.51 -10.98 23.34
CA ALA A 936 56.28 -11.95 22.56
C ALA A 936 55.32 -12.95 21.92
N SER A 937 55.59 -13.36 20.68
CA SER A 937 54.80 -14.35 19.96
C SER A 937 55.68 -15.38 19.27
N LEU A 938 55.24 -16.62 19.26
CA LEU A 938 55.82 -17.72 18.51
C LEU A 938 54.70 -18.42 17.75
N GLY A 939 54.98 -18.92 16.55
CA GLY A 939 53.99 -19.72 15.84
C GLY A 939 54.54 -20.46 14.64
N TYR A 940 53.65 -21.25 14.05
CA TYR A 940 53.92 -22.07 12.90
C TYR A 940 52.73 -22.01 11.93
N ILE A 941 53.00 -21.83 10.64
CA ILE A 941 52.02 -21.79 9.56
C ILE A 941 52.35 -22.90 8.56
N ALA A 942 51.42 -23.82 8.38
CA ALA A 942 51.38 -24.82 7.33
C ALA A 942 50.26 -24.49 6.32
N PRO A 943 50.22 -25.14 5.14
CA PRO A 943 49.18 -24.87 4.13
C PRO A 943 47.74 -25.06 4.62
N LEU A 944 47.51 -26.02 5.53
CA LEU A 944 46.17 -26.36 6.03
C LEU A 944 45.89 -25.88 7.45
N TYR A 945 46.92 -25.57 8.25
CA TYR A 945 46.72 -25.18 9.64
C TYR A 945 47.77 -24.17 10.10
N SER A 946 47.43 -23.40 11.12
CA SER A 946 48.38 -22.53 11.82
C SER A 946 48.21 -22.62 13.32
N VAL A 947 49.33 -22.51 14.03
CA VAL A 947 49.39 -22.53 15.49
C VAL A 947 50.15 -21.30 15.95
N SER A 948 49.64 -20.58 16.95
CA SER A 948 50.39 -19.48 17.55
C SER A 948 50.22 -19.40 19.06
N LEU A 949 51.29 -18.95 19.71
CA LEU A 949 51.39 -18.62 21.12
C LEU A 949 51.74 -17.14 21.24
N LEU A 950 50.96 -16.40 21.99
CA LEU A 950 51.18 -14.98 22.26
C LEU A 950 51.23 -14.76 23.77
N ALA A 951 52.31 -14.16 24.26
CA ALA A 951 52.42 -13.61 25.60
C ALA A 951 52.33 -12.08 25.49
N ALA A 952 51.23 -11.52 25.97
CA ALA A 952 50.90 -10.10 25.90
C ALA A 952 50.82 -9.47 27.29
N ASN A 953 50.59 -8.15 27.35
CA ASN A 953 50.44 -7.38 28.59
C ASN A 953 51.58 -7.60 29.58
N LYS A 954 52.82 -7.29 29.18
CA LYS A 954 54.02 -7.49 30.02
C LYS A 954 54.22 -8.97 30.41
N LEU A 955 53.89 -9.88 29.47
CA LEU A 955 53.95 -11.34 29.64
C LEU A 955 53.04 -11.87 30.76
N SER A 956 51.91 -11.21 31.02
CA SER A 956 50.90 -11.67 31.97
C SER A 956 49.71 -12.35 31.31
N LEU A 957 49.46 -12.11 30.02
CA LEU A 957 48.34 -12.68 29.28
C LEU A 957 48.85 -13.64 28.21
N PHE A 958 48.60 -14.94 28.35
CA PHE A 958 49.00 -15.97 27.42
C PHE A 958 47.82 -16.39 26.54
N THR A 959 48.02 -16.49 25.24
CA THR A 959 47.01 -16.95 24.28
C THR A 959 47.61 -18.01 23.39
N ALA A 960 46.97 -19.17 23.33
CA ALA A 960 47.23 -20.21 22.34
C ALA A 960 46.10 -20.20 21.32
N SER A 961 46.41 -20.30 20.03
CA SER A 961 45.40 -20.42 18.98
C SER A 961 45.79 -21.44 17.94
N TYR A 962 44.78 -22.11 17.40
CA TYR A 962 44.87 -23.12 16.35
C TYR A 962 43.81 -22.80 15.30
N HIS A 963 44.20 -22.68 14.03
CA HIS A 963 43.29 -22.55 12.89
C HIS A 963 43.57 -23.69 11.92
N HIS A 964 42.52 -24.25 11.31
CA HIS A 964 42.61 -25.35 10.37
C HIS A 964 41.58 -25.16 9.25
N ARG A 965 42.05 -25.14 8.01
CA ARG A 965 41.22 -25.31 6.81
C ARG A 965 40.96 -26.79 6.59
N VAL A 966 39.79 -27.26 7.01
CA VAL A 966 39.39 -28.66 6.93
C VAL A 966 39.18 -29.08 5.48
N ASN A 967 38.52 -28.23 4.69
CA ASN A 967 38.35 -28.36 3.25
C ASN A 967 38.11 -26.96 2.61
N ASN A 968 37.68 -26.92 1.35
CA ASN A 968 37.44 -25.66 0.63
C ASN A 968 36.25 -24.84 1.17
N GLU A 969 35.33 -25.46 1.91
CA GLU A 969 34.13 -24.83 2.45
C GLU A 969 34.23 -24.56 3.95
N VAL A 970 34.91 -25.42 4.71
CA VAL A 970 34.93 -25.42 6.17
C VAL A 970 36.31 -25.05 6.69
N GLU A 971 36.35 -24.01 7.51
CA GLU A 971 37.48 -23.68 8.38
C GLU A 971 37.05 -23.76 9.85
N ALA A 972 37.95 -24.22 10.72
CA ALA A 972 37.73 -24.31 12.15
C ALA A 972 38.88 -23.63 12.90
N ALA A 973 38.58 -23.01 14.03
CA ALA A 973 39.58 -22.41 14.89
C ALA A 973 39.24 -22.59 16.36
N ALA A 974 40.27 -22.71 17.19
CA ALA A 974 40.17 -22.70 18.63
C ALA A 974 41.19 -21.73 19.22
N LYS A 975 40.81 -21.07 20.31
CA LYS A 975 41.65 -20.13 21.03
C LYS A 975 41.48 -20.36 22.53
N ALA A 976 42.60 -20.43 23.24
CA ALA A 976 42.65 -20.50 24.68
C ALA A 976 43.44 -19.32 25.23
N THR A 977 42.89 -18.59 26.21
CA THR A 977 43.54 -17.44 26.84
C THR A 977 43.60 -17.62 28.35
N TRP A 978 44.78 -17.39 28.93
CA TRP A 978 45.05 -17.46 30.36
C TRP A 978 45.74 -16.18 30.84
N ASN A 979 45.21 -15.56 31.90
CA ASN A 979 45.79 -14.37 32.50
C ASN A 979 46.45 -14.71 33.84
N LYS A 980 47.78 -14.71 33.86
CA LYS A 980 48.63 -14.96 35.03
C LYS A 980 48.46 -13.88 36.10
N ALA A 981 48.19 -12.63 35.73
CA ALA A 981 48.09 -11.52 36.69
C ALA A 981 46.81 -11.61 37.55
N THR A 982 45.75 -12.24 37.05
CA THR A 982 44.47 -12.38 37.75
C THR A 982 44.17 -13.80 38.21
N ASP A 983 45.07 -14.75 37.94
CA ASP A 983 44.91 -16.20 38.16
C ASP A 983 43.54 -16.73 37.69
N SER A 984 43.10 -16.26 36.52
CA SER A 984 41.78 -16.57 36.00
C SER A 984 41.74 -17.96 35.36
N SER A 985 40.58 -18.63 35.40
CA SER A 985 40.33 -19.82 34.60
C SER A 985 40.65 -19.60 33.12
N VAL A 986 41.10 -20.64 32.42
CA VAL A 986 41.40 -20.56 30.99
C VAL A 986 40.11 -20.29 30.21
N ALA A 987 40.07 -19.17 29.48
CA ALA A 987 38.98 -18.83 28.58
C ALA A 987 39.18 -19.58 27.26
N ILE A 988 38.16 -20.30 26.79
CA ILE A 988 38.21 -21.10 25.56
C ILE A 988 37.15 -20.59 24.60
N GLU A 989 37.54 -20.39 23.34
CA GLU A 989 36.67 -20.02 22.23
C GLU A 989 36.87 -21.02 21.09
N VAL A 990 35.77 -21.49 20.49
CA VAL A 990 35.80 -22.32 19.29
C VAL A 990 34.96 -21.62 18.22
N GLY A 991 35.45 -21.58 16.99
CA GLY A 991 34.73 -20.98 15.88
C GLY A 991 34.90 -21.74 14.59
N THR A 992 33.98 -21.51 13.67
CA THR A 992 33.99 -22.06 12.33
C THR A 992 33.59 -21.01 11.31
N LYS A 993 34.11 -21.17 10.09
CA LYS A 993 33.63 -20.49 8.89
C LYS A 993 33.14 -21.56 7.92
N TYR A 994 31.95 -21.36 7.37
CA TYR A 994 31.38 -22.22 6.34
C TYR A 994 31.07 -21.39 5.10
N ALA A 995 31.74 -21.67 3.98
CA ALA A 995 31.39 -21.09 2.69
C ALA A 995 30.10 -21.75 2.18
N LEU A 996 29.07 -20.94 1.96
CA LEU A 996 27.80 -21.38 1.39
C LEU A 996 27.92 -21.49 -0.14
N ASP A 997 28.63 -20.53 -0.74
CA ASP A 997 28.99 -20.50 -2.14
C ASP A 997 30.25 -19.63 -2.35
N ARG A 998 30.52 -19.22 -3.60
CA ARG A 998 31.69 -18.39 -3.96
C ARG A 998 31.65 -16.99 -3.36
N ASP A 999 30.46 -16.46 -3.12
CA ASP A 999 30.18 -15.07 -2.74
C ASP A 999 29.60 -14.97 -1.32
N ALA A 1000 29.24 -16.09 -0.69
CA ALA A 1000 28.59 -16.15 0.61
C ALA A 1000 29.32 -17.06 1.61
N PHE A 1001 29.46 -16.62 2.86
CA PHE A 1001 29.90 -17.49 3.95
C PHE A 1001 29.29 -17.13 5.30
N LEU A 1002 29.14 -18.14 6.15
CA LEU A 1002 28.77 -18.03 7.56
C LEU A 1002 30.00 -18.15 8.45
N LYS A 1003 29.94 -17.50 9.61
CA LYS A 1003 30.87 -17.65 10.71
C LYS A 1003 30.09 -17.88 11.98
N ALA A 1004 30.49 -18.87 12.77
CA ALA A 1004 29.97 -19.07 14.11
C ALA A 1004 31.12 -19.13 15.09
N LYS A 1005 30.93 -18.62 16.30
CA LYS A 1005 31.87 -18.80 17.42
C LYS A 1005 31.11 -18.99 18.72
N VAL A 1006 31.64 -19.81 19.61
CA VAL A 1006 31.12 -20.00 20.95
C VAL A 1006 32.27 -19.92 21.95
N ASP A 1007 32.03 -19.22 23.06
CA ASP A 1007 32.96 -19.19 24.20
C ASP A 1007 32.46 -20.05 25.36
N ASN A 1008 33.38 -20.40 26.27
CA ASN A 1008 33.08 -21.18 27.45
C ASN A 1008 32.27 -20.42 28.53
N THR A 1009 31.88 -19.18 28.26
CA THR A 1009 30.93 -18.41 29.09
C THR A 1009 29.50 -18.43 28.53
N GLY A 1010 29.26 -19.16 27.44
CA GLY A 1010 27.95 -19.30 26.83
C GLY A 1010 27.58 -18.14 25.91
N ARG A 1011 28.54 -17.48 25.25
CA ARG A 1011 28.23 -16.48 24.23
C ARG A 1011 28.38 -17.06 22.84
N LEU A 1012 27.30 -17.02 22.06
CA LEU A 1012 27.22 -17.43 20.66
C LEU A 1012 27.37 -16.21 19.75
N GLY A 1013 28.45 -16.14 18.99
CA GLY A 1013 28.60 -15.20 17.89
C GLY A 1013 28.20 -15.83 16.56
N LEU A 1014 27.33 -15.17 15.80
CA LEU A 1014 26.95 -15.54 14.44
C LEU A 1014 27.32 -14.41 13.48
N GLY A 1015 27.79 -14.75 12.29
CA GLY A 1015 28.10 -13.80 11.24
C GLY A 1015 27.76 -14.37 9.88
N TYR A 1016 27.20 -13.54 9.01
CA TYR A 1016 26.95 -13.85 7.62
C TYR A 1016 27.62 -12.78 6.76
N THR A 1017 28.21 -13.17 5.65
CA THR A 1017 28.82 -12.24 4.70
C THR A 1017 28.44 -12.64 3.29
N GLN A 1018 27.98 -11.68 2.51
CA GLN A 1018 27.57 -11.81 1.11
C GLN A 1018 28.29 -10.75 0.28
N VAL A 1019 28.97 -11.17 -0.78
CA VAL A 1019 29.38 -10.28 -1.87
C VAL A 1019 28.15 -10.04 -2.72
N LEU A 1020 27.68 -8.79 -2.76
CA LEU A 1020 26.49 -8.40 -3.52
C LEU A 1020 26.85 -8.16 -5.00
N ARG A 1021 28.03 -7.58 -5.23
CA ARG A 1021 28.67 -7.44 -6.55
C ARG A 1021 30.18 -7.18 -6.36
N PRO A 1022 31.03 -7.26 -7.41
CA PRO A 1022 32.42 -6.85 -7.29
C PRO A 1022 32.52 -5.44 -6.69
N GLY A 1023 33.22 -5.33 -5.56
CA GLY A 1023 33.35 -4.07 -4.84
C GLY A 1023 32.24 -3.77 -3.81
N ILE A 1024 31.20 -4.60 -3.63
CA ILE A 1024 30.21 -4.43 -2.56
C ILE A 1024 30.05 -5.70 -1.74
N LYS A 1025 30.23 -5.59 -0.41
CA LYS A 1025 30.04 -6.70 0.54
C LYS A 1025 29.10 -6.29 1.67
N LEU A 1026 28.04 -7.07 1.88
CA LEU A 1026 27.19 -7.01 3.06
C LEU A 1026 27.70 -8.02 4.10
N ALA A 1027 27.83 -7.59 5.36
CA ALA A 1027 28.08 -8.48 6.48
C ALA A 1027 27.06 -8.23 7.60
N LEU A 1028 26.42 -9.29 8.09
CA LEU A 1028 25.53 -9.28 9.24
C LEU A 1028 26.22 -10.00 10.40
N GLY A 1029 26.04 -9.53 11.63
CA GLY A 1029 26.67 -10.15 12.81
C GLY A 1029 25.81 -10.01 14.07
N GLY A 1030 25.79 -11.05 14.88
CA GLY A 1030 25.14 -11.09 16.18
C GLY A 1030 26.03 -11.73 17.24
N LEU A 1031 25.94 -11.26 18.48
CA LEU A 1031 26.54 -11.86 19.67
C LEU A 1031 25.46 -12.05 20.73
N PHE A 1032 25.18 -13.30 21.05
CA PHE A 1032 24.08 -13.69 21.92
C PHE A 1032 24.62 -14.39 23.17
N ASP A 1033 24.29 -13.86 24.35
CA ASP A 1033 24.54 -14.56 25.62
C ASP A 1033 23.47 -15.64 25.80
N THR A 1034 23.81 -16.90 25.51
CA THR A 1034 22.87 -18.03 25.56
C THR A 1034 22.45 -18.39 26.98
N THR A 1035 23.14 -17.87 28.00
CA THR A 1035 22.79 -18.04 29.41
C THR A 1035 21.81 -16.98 29.92
N ARG A 1036 21.64 -15.87 29.18
CA ARG A 1036 20.81 -14.72 29.56
C ARG A 1036 19.98 -14.18 28.39
N LEU A 1037 19.21 -15.07 27.73
CA LEU A 1037 18.41 -14.74 26.54
C LEU A 1037 17.31 -13.68 26.76
N GLN A 1038 16.89 -13.47 28.02
CA GLN A 1038 15.87 -12.49 28.39
C GLN A 1038 16.45 -11.15 28.84
N ALA A 1039 17.78 -11.00 28.85
CA ALA A 1039 18.46 -9.80 29.31
C ALA A 1039 18.93 -8.93 28.14
N ASP A 1040 18.98 -7.61 28.33
CA ASP A 1040 19.47 -6.65 27.33
C ASP A 1040 21.02 -6.65 27.22
N VAL A 1041 21.55 -7.80 26.84
CA VAL A 1041 22.99 -8.09 26.76
C VAL A 1041 23.44 -8.55 25.38
N HIS A 1042 22.50 -8.76 24.45
CA HIS A 1042 22.76 -9.16 23.07
C HIS A 1042 23.27 -7.98 22.24
N LYS A 1043 24.06 -8.28 21.20
CA LYS A 1043 24.52 -7.27 20.24
C LYS A 1043 24.22 -7.74 18.83
N VAL A 1044 23.67 -6.87 17.99
CA VAL A 1044 23.49 -7.12 16.56
C VAL A 1044 24.09 -5.95 15.77
N GLY A 1045 24.55 -6.21 14.56
CA GLY A 1045 25.10 -5.18 13.69
C GLY A 1045 25.20 -5.63 12.24
N PHE A 1046 25.29 -4.67 11.34
CA PHE A 1046 25.59 -4.92 9.94
C PHE A 1046 26.69 -3.99 9.45
N SER A 1047 27.33 -4.37 8.35
CA SER A 1047 28.35 -3.60 7.65
C SER A 1047 28.09 -3.70 6.15
N LEU A 1048 28.14 -2.57 5.45
CA LEU A 1048 28.13 -2.51 4.00
C LEU A 1048 29.46 -1.89 3.55
N THR A 1049 30.29 -2.69 2.87
CA THR A 1049 31.62 -2.27 2.45
C THR A 1049 31.62 -1.99 0.95
N PHE A 1050 32.05 -0.80 0.56
CA PHE A 1050 32.27 -0.40 -0.82
C PHE A 1050 33.78 -0.34 -1.12
N GLU A 1051 34.26 -1.13 -2.07
CA GLU A 1051 35.63 -1.17 -2.58
C GLU A 1051 35.59 -0.74 -4.06
N ALA A 1052 36.31 0.33 -4.43
CA ALA A 1052 36.38 0.87 -5.79
C ALA A 1052 37.50 0.25 -6.66
#